data_AF-A0A8H5TZT4-F1
#
_entry.id   AF-A0A8H5TZT4-F1
#
_cell.length_a   1.000
_cell.length_b   1.000
_cell.length_c   1.000
_cell.angle_alpha   90.00
_cell.angle_beta   90.00
_cell.angle_gamma   90.00
#
_symmetry.space_group_name_H-M   'P 1'
#
loop_
_entity.id
_entity.type
_entity.pdbx_description
1 polymer ?
#
loop_
_entity_poly.entity_id
_entity_poly.type
_entity_poly.pdbx_seq_one_letter_code
_entity_poly.pdbx_strand_id
1 'polypeptide(L)'
;MVKALEVQHSDFITPAETTVNYDQKAAAADLETANYAQDAPVEIDDKTNKELFWTVNRRILACMLGTYFCQSLDKGTLGFSSVMGIQEDANLHGQQFSWLGTILYMGVLVGEYPTNFLLQKLPVAKYLATNVFCWGVVIACSAAAKNFASLMVVRFLLGVFESCVQPAFIIMTSMWYTKREQSILTSLWYCMTGVQLMVGGIIAWGVSHYKDGVIFPWQLLFLVLGLLTCVWGLFIGWWLPDSPMKAKCFNEDQKRLMVERVRANETGIQNKSYKRYQAIEAATDPIVWCYVMLQLTSTLIIGGLGVFSNLIISSFGFTYLQTQLLNIAQGAVTIIVMVGSATLATATGQTAWVMHAWTIPPIIGTAIIYSIPPTSSNRVGLLIAFYCTQFYLAEGNLIFSLISRNIAGQTKKSTTLAITFVAWAAGNMTAPQIFQKSDSPRYEKGFTAHFCLYVLFNIFLVILRLLLVRRNANKRKAALEVSQAADDSNKKIDGDQLGHLNAFADLTDKENPDFSTYDLLPAFTKRTSKATMEGFELPTAPIGFQDGSARLLTGDLVVRDIEHWCHRKADRGGIKPVMAVLFFNTGPDAVDYVKIKAHVAARAGVSYWAYEMPVDAPTIEVMTQVKELNMNPQIHGILIQRPLPHQLNEAKIMGYIDPVKNIEEYDKGQADNIAADALVRLLARYGLIESAQQAKIQIAGFGNIITKEFINQMKRQFPYVSASKDFDIAHEDKHEALQEEVQAPRETMIISELHRGPGFIKASMVKPEVSVLVDLGFYVTEKGVIGDVSHALFDRSHLAIAPTPGGVLPILLWIMMERTIRAKQMIVKENGYTNDPGIDEDNLKCPKPITSQEAGSRRTRTESKPSRWLEGFCLSSSKSTICLKPASSGEDDFLLLPSYPAEAEARTRAIDRYLAAESQRSKRQLKIILFGDEHEKSLFLKQARLLELPLSHNERADVRVEARRFVASMCRECLLIVDEYACTPKLIKAHTVLGRVKDILSREGLDDEETVESMVSLYCDDELRLVLKESGHNLEDIERRFLNDRFPHILTCSCTTNGDLSKLVKRVFAPEYVPTEHDWLHFDQRRLGRGVQEALVHRDSHTLQLLQITDRSIQRQKWIHILVDDAACLVYICDLAVYDQSLLEDETTSRLHEDLMLFDSIANSRWFTQTPFFVILSNVSAFRNIHSAEGVMGAIETMENTQLSKVLKELGMPPVECKS
;
A
#
# COMPACT_ATOMS: atom_id res chain seq x y z
N MET A 1 -35.37 -58.78 -31.52
CA MET A 1 -36.41 -58.95 -32.56
C MET A 1 -37.52 -57.97 -32.26
N VAL A 2 -37.97 -57.03 -33.10
CA VAL A 2 -37.58 -56.51 -34.44
C VAL A 2 -38.00 -55.01 -34.39
N LYS A 3 -37.11 -54.01 -34.50
CA LYS A 3 -36.55 -53.33 -35.71
C LYS A 3 -37.55 -52.44 -36.50
N ALA A 4 -37.02 -51.33 -37.04
CA ALA A 4 -37.64 -50.27 -37.88
C ALA A 4 -38.29 -49.10 -37.09
N LEU A 5 -38.05 -47.81 -37.40
CA LEU A 5 -37.22 -47.19 -38.45
C LEU A 5 -36.74 -45.78 -38.00
N GLU A 6 -35.55 -45.35 -38.43
CA GLU A 6 -34.99 -44.00 -38.20
C GLU A 6 -35.42 -43.01 -39.31
N VAL A 7 -35.63 -41.73 -38.96
CA VAL A 7 -35.43 -40.57 -39.86
C VAL A 7 -34.98 -39.33 -39.04
N GLN A 8 -34.05 -38.54 -39.59
CA GLN A 8 -33.50 -37.26 -39.09
C GLN A 8 -34.09 -36.07 -39.90
N HIS A 9 -34.05 -34.78 -39.54
CA HIS A 9 -33.39 -33.94 -38.51
C HIS A 9 -34.24 -32.62 -38.40
N SER A 10 -34.00 -31.58 -37.58
CA SER A 10 -33.05 -31.23 -36.50
C SER A 10 -33.62 -30.03 -35.68
N ASP A 11 -32.80 -29.48 -34.77
CA ASP A 11 -32.68 -28.04 -34.44
C ASP A 11 -33.72 -27.25 -33.59
N PHE A 12 -33.27 -27.03 -32.34
CA PHE A 12 -33.39 -25.84 -31.48
C PHE A 12 -34.77 -25.31 -31.04
N ILE A 13 -35.11 -25.61 -29.77
CA ILE A 13 -36.01 -24.80 -28.93
C ILE A 13 -35.31 -24.53 -27.58
N THR A 14 -35.52 -23.32 -27.05
CA THR A 14 -35.01 -22.80 -25.77
C THR A 14 -35.49 -23.62 -24.56
N PRO A 15 -34.68 -23.79 -23.50
CA PRO A 15 -35.14 -24.34 -22.23
C PRO A 15 -35.91 -23.27 -21.43
N ALA A 16 -37.16 -23.57 -21.08
CA ALA A 16 -37.95 -22.78 -20.16
C ALA A 16 -37.55 -23.04 -18.69
N GLU A 17 -37.92 -22.13 -17.80
CA GLU A 17 -37.65 -22.18 -16.37
C GLU A 17 -38.17 -23.47 -15.72
N THR A 18 -37.36 -24.10 -14.86
CA THR A 18 -37.84 -25.11 -13.91
C THR A 18 -37.24 -24.84 -12.53
N THR A 19 -37.99 -24.12 -11.70
CA THR A 19 -37.63 -23.83 -10.31
C THR A 19 -37.66 -25.10 -9.46
N VAL A 20 -36.50 -25.73 -9.26
CA VAL A 20 -36.37 -26.82 -8.27
C VAL A 20 -36.08 -26.22 -6.89
N ASN A 21 -37.04 -26.41 -6.00
CA ASN A 21 -37.10 -25.82 -4.67
C ASN A 21 -36.04 -26.46 -3.72
N TYR A 22 -34.92 -25.79 -3.49
CA TYR A 22 -33.88 -26.20 -2.55
C TYR A 22 -33.79 -25.27 -1.32
N ASP A 23 -34.08 -25.84 -0.16
CA ASP A 23 -33.62 -25.44 1.18
C ASP A 23 -33.96 -24.06 1.77
N GLN A 24 -35.24 -23.88 2.10
CA GLN A 24 -35.71 -22.96 3.18
C GLN A 24 -35.06 -23.22 4.56
N LYS A 25 -34.25 -24.27 4.75
CA LYS A 25 -33.48 -24.53 5.98
C LYS A 25 -32.08 -23.91 6.01
N ALA A 26 -31.52 -23.53 4.86
CA ALA A 26 -30.24 -22.80 4.83
C ALA A 26 -30.42 -21.35 5.32
N ALA A 27 -31.50 -20.70 4.87
CA ALA A 27 -31.81 -19.29 5.14
C ALA A 27 -31.87 -18.91 6.64
N ALA A 28 -32.21 -19.84 7.54
CA ALA A 28 -32.39 -19.53 8.96
C ALA A 28 -31.10 -19.12 9.71
N ALA A 29 -29.92 -19.37 9.14
CA ALA A 29 -28.64 -18.92 9.72
C ALA A 29 -28.09 -17.65 9.07
N ASP A 30 -28.36 -17.44 7.77
CA ASP A 30 -27.92 -16.26 7.05
C ASP A 30 -28.86 -15.06 7.25
N LEU A 31 -30.09 -15.28 7.74
CA LEU A 31 -31.04 -14.19 8.08
C LEU A 31 -30.48 -13.21 9.13
N GLU A 32 -29.75 -13.71 10.14
CA GLU A 32 -29.11 -12.82 11.13
C GLU A 32 -28.01 -11.97 10.49
N THR A 33 -27.21 -12.55 9.59
CA THR A 33 -26.12 -11.84 8.88
C THR A 33 -26.65 -10.82 7.87
N ALA A 34 -27.69 -11.18 7.12
CA ALA A 34 -28.33 -10.31 6.12
C ALA A 34 -28.94 -9.04 6.73
N ASN A 35 -29.33 -9.06 8.00
CA ASN A 35 -29.82 -7.87 8.71
C ASN A 35 -28.72 -6.82 9.01
N TYR A 36 -27.44 -7.18 8.89
CA TYR A 36 -26.30 -6.28 9.16
C TYR A 36 -25.40 -6.05 7.94
N ALA A 37 -25.44 -6.93 6.94
CA ALA A 37 -24.79 -6.74 5.65
C ALA A 37 -25.71 -5.95 4.71
N GLN A 38 -25.38 -4.67 4.44
CA GLN A 38 -26.06 -3.91 3.39
C GLN A 38 -25.69 -4.43 2.00
N ASP A 39 -26.57 -4.21 1.01
CA ASP A 39 -26.33 -4.61 -0.38
C ASP A 39 -25.09 -3.93 -0.98
N ALA A 40 -24.75 -2.72 -0.51
CA ALA A 40 -23.48 -2.07 -0.78
C ALA A 40 -22.41 -2.46 0.27
N PRO A 41 -21.16 -2.78 -0.14
CA PRO A 41 -20.06 -2.98 0.79
C PRO A 41 -19.62 -1.64 1.41
N VAL A 42 -19.21 -1.66 2.69
CA VAL A 42 -18.72 -0.48 3.41
C VAL A 42 -17.20 -0.58 3.52
N GLU A 43 -16.48 0.34 2.89
CA GLU A 43 -15.02 0.41 3.00
C GLU A 43 -14.62 0.89 4.40
N ILE A 44 -13.74 0.13 5.07
CA ILE A 44 -13.33 0.38 6.45
C ILE A 44 -11.94 0.99 6.43
N ASP A 45 -11.80 2.19 6.97
CA ASP A 45 -10.52 2.87 7.06
C ASP A 45 -9.51 2.09 7.94
N ASP A 46 -8.22 2.19 7.60
CA ASP A 46 -7.15 1.44 8.27
C ASP A 46 -7.07 1.70 9.79
N LYS A 47 -7.50 2.88 10.25
CA LYS A 47 -7.50 3.22 11.68
C LYS A 47 -8.64 2.49 12.40
N THR A 48 -9.88 2.56 11.90
CA THR A 48 -11.02 1.82 12.45
C THR A 48 -10.81 0.31 12.34
N ASN A 49 -10.26 -0.20 11.24
CA ASN A 49 -9.90 -1.62 11.10
C ASN A 49 -8.93 -2.08 12.21
N LYS A 50 -7.92 -1.24 12.53
CA LYS A 50 -6.97 -1.49 13.62
C LYS A 50 -7.61 -1.36 15.01
N GLU A 51 -8.51 -0.41 15.22
CA GLU A 51 -9.26 -0.26 16.48
C GLU A 51 -10.21 -1.45 16.71
N LEU A 52 -10.90 -1.93 15.67
CA LEU A 52 -11.73 -3.13 15.70
C LEU A 52 -10.90 -4.38 15.96
N PHE A 53 -9.74 -4.54 15.31
CA PHE A 53 -8.81 -5.65 15.56
C PHE A 53 -8.43 -5.74 17.05
N TRP A 54 -8.01 -4.64 17.67
CA TRP A 54 -7.66 -4.64 19.10
C TRP A 54 -8.87 -4.82 20.01
N THR A 55 -10.03 -4.29 19.62
CA THR A 55 -11.30 -4.47 20.34
C THR A 55 -11.74 -5.94 20.39
N VAL A 56 -11.63 -6.66 19.26
CA VAL A 56 -11.87 -8.11 19.18
C VAL A 56 -10.81 -8.88 19.96
N ASN A 57 -9.52 -8.61 19.74
CA ASN A 57 -8.41 -9.32 20.40
C ASN A 57 -8.50 -9.28 21.93
N ARG A 58 -8.87 -8.13 22.51
CA ARG A 58 -8.96 -7.92 23.96
C ARG A 58 -9.96 -8.87 24.65
N ARG A 59 -10.94 -9.40 23.92
CA ARG A 59 -11.89 -10.42 24.42
C ARG A 59 -11.61 -11.79 23.83
N ILE A 60 -11.68 -11.91 22.49
CA ILE A 60 -11.68 -13.19 21.79
C ILE A 60 -10.30 -13.84 21.84
N LEU A 61 -9.24 -13.16 21.37
CA LEU A 61 -7.89 -13.70 21.41
C LEU A 61 -7.42 -13.95 22.84
N ALA A 62 -7.67 -13.03 23.78
CA ALA A 62 -7.33 -13.22 25.19
C ALA A 62 -7.93 -14.51 25.78
N CYS A 63 -9.21 -14.79 25.53
CA CYS A 63 -9.86 -16.03 25.93
C CYS A 63 -9.28 -17.26 25.20
N MET A 64 -8.98 -17.16 23.91
CA MET A 64 -8.36 -18.24 23.14
C MET A 64 -6.97 -18.60 23.69
N LEU A 65 -6.11 -17.61 23.92
CA LEU A 65 -4.77 -17.80 24.49
C LEU A 65 -4.85 -18.46 25.89
N GLY A 66 -5.66 -17.91 26.79
CA GLY A 66 -5.80 -18.47 28.14
C GLY A 66 -6.39 -19.89 28.15
N THR A 67 -7.34 -20.17 27.25
CA THR A 67 -7.96 -21.50 27.16
C THR A 67 -7.02 -22.54 26.58
N TYR A 68 -6.24 -22.21 25.54
CA TYR A 68 -5.22 -23.12 25.01
C TYR A 68 -4.03 -23.28 25.97
N PHE A 69 -3.69 -22.25 26.74
CA PHE A 69 -2.76 -22.34 27.87
C PHE A 69 -3.26 -23.36 28.92
N CYS A 70 -4.50 -23.23 29.40
CA CYS A 70 -5.11 -24.19 30.33
C CYS A 70 -5.11 -25.61 29.76
N GLN A 71 -5.65 -25.81 28.55
CA GLN A 71 -5.67 -27.09 27.85
C GLN A 71 -4.28 -27.75 27.81
N SER A 72 -3.28 -27.00 27.38
CA SER A 72 -1.93 -27.53 27.20
C SER A 72 -1.34 -27.89 28.58
N LEU A 73 -1.46 -26.99 29.57
CA LEU A 73 -1.02 -27.17 30.96
C LEU A 73 -1.63 -28.43 31.60
N ASP A 74 -2.94 -28.57 31.47
CA ASP A 74 -3.73 -29.69 31.95
C ASP A 74 -3.25 -31.03 31.36
N LYS A 75 -3.03 -31.08 30.04
CA LYS A 75 -2.43 -32.24 29.34
C LYS A 75 -1.01 -32.56 29.81
N GLY A 76 -0.15 -31.54 29.97
CA GLY A 76 1.23 -31.73 30.42
C GLY A 76 1.39 -32.03 31.92
N THR A 77 0.31 -31.93 32.70
CA THR A 77 0.34 -32.23 34.14
C THR A 77 0.72 -33.69 34.42
N LEU A 78 0.43 -34.62 33.51
CA LEU A 78 0.97 -35.99 33.58
C LEU A 78 2.50 -36.00 33.54
N GLY A 79 3.11 -35.23 32.63
CA GLY A 79 4.56 -35.07 32.53
C GLY A 79 5.17 -34.47 33.79
N PHE A 80 4.56 -33.43 34.39
CA PHE A 80 5.01 -32.88 35.68
C PHE A 80 4.89 -33.88 36.82
N SER A 81 3.77 -34.63 36.90
CA SER A 81 3.51 -35.64 37.94
C SER A 81 4.46 -36.84 37.90
N SER A 82 5.07 -37.13 36.74
CA SER A 82 5.93 -38.30 36.53
C SER A 82 7.10 -38.40 37.51
N VAL A 83 7.71 -37.27 37.83
CA VAL A 83 8.82 -37.14 38.78
C VAL A 83 8.36 -36.83 40.21
N MET A 84 7.04 -36.68 40.44
CA MET A 84 6.42 -36.45 41.76
C MET A 84 5.99 -37.74 42.49
N GLY A 85 6.36 -38.93 41.98
CA GLY A 85 6.04 -40.22 42.62
C GLY A 85 4.77 -40.92 42.12
N ILE A 86 4.02 -40.37 41.15
CA ILE A 86 2.73 -40.92 40.69
C ILE A 86 2.78 -42.40 40.26
N GLN A 87 3.92 -42.90 39.77
CA GLN A 87 4.06 -44.32 39.39
C GLN A 87 4.05 -45.26 40.60
N GLU A 88 4.60 -44.81 41.73
CA GLU A 88 4.66 -45.58 42.98
C GLU A 88 3.34 -45.42 43.74
N ASP A 89 2.90 -44.17 43.96
CA ASP A 89 1.69 -43.85 44.74
C ASP A 89 0.40 -44.46 44.16
N ALA A 90 0.29 -44.55 42.83
CA ALA A 90 -0.87 -45.14 42.15
C ALA A 90 -0.67 -46.60 41.71
N ASN A 91 0.42 -47.26 42.17
CA ASN A 91 0.77 -48.66 41.88
C ASN A 91 0.79 -48.99 40.37
N LEU A 92 1.52 -48.19 39.57
CA LEU A 92 1.61 -48.37 38.12
C LEU A 92 2.71 -49.35 37.72
N HIS A 93 2.31 -50.51 37.20
CA HIS A 93 3.22 -51.59 36.81
C HIS A 93 3.46 -51.64 35.29
N GLY A 94 4.64 -52.08 34.87
CA GLY A 94 4.99 -52.25 33.47
C GLY A 94 4.75 -50.97 32.63
N GLN A 95 3.98 -51.11 31.55
CA GLN A 95 3.70 -50.05 30.59
C GLN A 95 2.47 -49.18 30.97
N GLN A 96 1.91 -49.34 32.17
CA GLN A 96 0.69 -48.64 32.60
C GLN A 96 0.84 -47.12 32.62
N PHE A 97 2.01 -46.56 32.96
CA PHE A 97 2.25 -45.12 32.88
C PHE A 97 2.09 -44.58 31.44
N SER A 98 2.66 -45.27 30.45
CA SER A 98 2.54 -44.91 29.03
C SER A 98 1.10 -44.98 28.53
N TRP A 99 0.31 -45.94 29.03
CA TRP A 99 -1.13 -46.03 28.74
C TRP A 99 -1.92 -44.80 29.21
N LEU A 100 -1.52 -44.13 30.30
CA LEU A 100 -2.15 -42.89 30.74
C LEU A 100 -1.95 -41.74 29.75
N GLY A 101 -0.85 -41.73 28.99
CA GLY A 101 -0.65 -40.81 27.87
C GLY A 101 -1.49 -41.19 26.65
N THR A 102 -1.47 -42.47 26.27
CA THR A 102 -2.21 -43.02 25.11
C THR A 102 -3.72 -42.82 25.22
N ILE A 103 -4.33 -43.11 26.38
CA ILE A 103 -5.79 -43.12 26.53
C ILE A 103 -6.43 -41.73 26.38
N LEU A 104 -5.68 -40.67 26.69
CA LEU A 104 -6.17 -39.29 26.54
C LEU A 104 -6.47 -38.97 25.08
N TYR A 105 -5.54 -39.29 24.16
CA TYR A 105 -5.74 -39.06 22.72
C TYR A 105 -6.77 -40.00 22.10
N MET A 106 -6.98 -41.19 22.67
CA MET A 106 -8.12 -42.05 22.33
C MET A 106 -9.46 -41.39 22.73
N GLY A 107 -9.51 -40.75 23.90
CA GLY A 107 -10.64 -39.90 24.31
C GLY A 107 -10.89 -38.74 23.35
N VAL A 108 -9.82 -38.04 22.92
CA VAL A 108 -9.92 -36.97 21.91
C VAL A 108 -10.52 -37.49 20.61
N LEU A 109 -10.04 -38.61 20.06
CA LEU A 109 -10.59 -39.22 18.83
C LEU A 109 -12.09 -39.56 18.94
N VAL A 110 -12.53 -40.04 20.11
CA VAL A 110 -13.95 -40.35 20.37
C VAL A 110 -14.79 -39.08 20.54
N GLY A 111 -14.25 -38.03 21.19
CA GLY A 111 -14.90 -36.74 21.37
C GLY A 111 -15.01 -35.91 20.09
N GLU A 112 -14.05 -36.05 19.16
CA GLU A 112 -13.90 -35.23 17.96
C GLU A 112 -15.17 -35.19 17.09
N TYR A 113 -15.74 -36.35 16.76
CA TYR A 113 -16.93 -36.45 15.92
C TYR A 113 -18.20 -35.84 16.54
N PRO A 114 -18.65 -36.25 17.74
CA PRO A 114 -19.83 -35.65 18.36
C PRO A 114 -19.63 -34.17 18.64
N THR A 115 -18.43 -33.74 19.02
CA THR A 115 -18.13 -32.33 19.27
C THR A 115 -18.22 -31.47 18.02
N ASN A 116 -17.63 -31.88 16.88
CA ASN A 116 -17.76 -31.14 15.62
C ASN A 116 -19.23 -31.00 15.18
N PHE A 117 -20.05 -32.03 15.40
CA PHE A 117 -21.49 -31.97 15.15
C PHE A 117 -22.25 -31.04 16.11
N LEU A 118 -21.89 -31.04 17.40
CA LEU A 118 -22.52 -30.19 18.41
C LEU A 118 -22.15 -28.71 18.25
N LEU A 119 -20.90 -28.40 17.90
CA LEU A 119 -20.42 -27.04 17.61
C LEU A 119 -21.15 -26.38 16.43
N GLN A 120 -21.70 -27.16 15.49
CA GLN A 120 -22.53 -26.64 14.39
C GLN A 120 -23.97 -26.31 14.81
N LYS A 121 -24.42 -26.78 15.97
CA LYS A 121 -25.81 -26.64 16.45
C LYS A 121 -25.95 -25.80 17.73
N LEU A 122 -24.91 -25.78 18.56
CA LEU A 122 -24.91 -25.10 19.86
C LEU A 122 -24.11 -23.79 19.80
N PRO A 123 -24.40 -22.82 20.68
CA PRO A 123 -23.62 -21.59 20.77
C PRO A 123 -22.16 -21.90 21.15
N VAL A 124 -21.20 -21.47 20.30
CA VAL A 124 -19.80 -21.91 20.34
C VAL A 124 -19.12 -21.57 21.66
N ALA A 125 -19.32 -20.35 22.19
CA ALA A 125 -18.67 -19.92 23.42
C ALA A 125 -19.22 -20.66 24.64
N LYS A 126 -20.55 -20.87 24.71
CA LYS A 126 -21.19 -21.64 25.80
C LYS A 126 -20.81 -23.12 25.76
N TYR A 127 -20.74 -23.72 24.57
CA TYR A 127 -20.30 -25.11 24.42
C TYR A 127 -18.83 -25.26 24.84
N LEU A 128 -17.95 -24.35 24.40
CA LEU A 128 -16.56 -24.30 24.83
C LEU A 128 -16.45 -24.15 26.36
N ALA A 129 -17.11 -23.15 26.95
CA ALA A 129 -17.10 -22.91 28.40
C ALA A 129 -17.59 -24.12 29.22
N THR A 130 -18.64 -24.80 28.76
CA THR A 130 -19.16 -26.00 29.42
C THR A 130 -18.14 -27.14 29.40
N ASN A 131 -17.46 -27.36 28.27
CA ASN A 131 -16.41 -28.37 28.17
C ASN A 131 -15.16 -28.00 28.99
N VAL A 132 -14.77 -26.72 29.02
CA VAL A 132 -13.68 -26.20 29.88
C VAL A 132 -13.96 -26.50 31.35
N PHE A 133 -15.19 -26.22 31.80
CA PHE A 133 -15.61 -26.51 33.16
C PHE A 133 -15.63 -28.02 33.43
N CYS A 134 -16.25 -28.83 32.56
CA CYS A 134 -16.31 -30.28 32.71
C CYS A 134 -14.92 -30.93 32.73
N TRP A 135 -13.98 -30.51 31.88
CA TRP A 135 -12.62 -31.05 31.89
C TRP A 135 -11.87 -30.60 33.14
N GLY A 136 -12.04 -29.36 33.60
CA GLY A 136 -11.46 -28.88 34.87
C GLY A 136 -11.93 -29.72 36.07
N VAL A 137 -13.21 -30.09 36.10
CA VAL A 137 -13.76 -31.00 37.12
C VAL A 137 -13.11 -32.39 37.03
N VAL A 138 -12.95 -32.95 35.83
CA VAL A 138 -12.29 -34.26 35.63
C VAL A 138 -10.82 -34.24 36.07
N ILE A 139 -10.13 -33.11 35.89
CA ILE A 139 -8.74 -32.91 36.36
C ILE A 139 -8.70 -32.81 37.87
N ALA A 140 -9.59 -32.05 38.51
CA ALA A 140 -9.70 -32.01 39.96
C ALA A 140 -10.01 -33.42 40.53
N CYS A 141 -10.89 -34.18 39.87
CA CYS A 141 -11.16 -35.59 40.20
C CYS A 141 -9.96 -36.52 40.00
N SER A 142 -8.97 -36.15 39.18
CA SER A 142 -7.73 -36.94 39.01
C SER A 142 -6.89 -36.99 40.28
N ALA A 143 -7.05 -36.02 41.20
CA ALA A 143 -6.45 -36.05 42.53
C ALA A 143 -7.03 -37.17 43.44
N ALA A 144 -8.27 -37.61 43.18
CA ALA A 144 -8.93 -38.68 43.92
C ALA A 144 -8.59 -40.09 43.38
N ALA A 145 -7.94 -40.19 42.22
CA ALA A 145 -7.53 -41.45 41.63
C ALA A 145 -6.37 -42.08 42.44
N LYS A 146 -6.42 -43.41 42.63
CA LYS A 146 -5.43 -44.16 43.43
C LYS A 146 -4.95 -45.46 42.77
N ASN A 147 -5.39 -45.72 41.53
CA ASN A 147 -5.05 -46.92 40.79
C ASN A 147 -5.09 -46.67 39.28
N PHE A 148 -4.51 -47.58 38.51
CA PHE A 148 -4.49 -47.49 37.04
C PHE A 148 -5.89 -47.29 36.42
N ALA A 149 -6.91 -48.03 36.87
CA ALA A 149 -8.26 -47.95 36.28
C ALA A 149 -8.91 -46.56 36.46
N SER A 150 -8.84 -45.97 37.66
CA SER A 150 -9.35 -44.62 37.92
C SER A 150 -8.59 -43.56 37.12
N LEU A 151 -7.25 -43.65 37.04
CA LEU A 151 -6.43 -42.77 36.22
C LEU A 151 -6.74 -42.89 34.71
N MET A 152 -7.05 -44.08 34.21
CA MET A 152 -7.46 -44.30 32.82
C MET A 152 -8.82 -43.65 32.51
N VAL A 153 -9.81 -43.78 33.40
CA VAL A 153 -11.15 -43.19 33.20
C VAL A 153 -11.09 -41.66 33.18
N VAL A 154 -10.42 -41.03 34.15
CA VAL A 154 -10.31 -39.55 34.16
C VAL A 154 -9.50 -39.03 32.97
N ARG A 155 -8.44 -39.73 32.54
CA ARG A 155 -7.67 -39.37 31.33
C ARG A 155 -8.50 -39.49 30.05
N PHE A 156 -9.32 -40.53 29.92
CA PHE A 156 -10.23 -40.69 28.79
C PHE A 156 -11.27 -39.57 28.73
N LEU A 157 -11.94 -39.29 29.86
CA LEU A 157 -12.96 -38.23 29.95
C LEU A 157 -12.37 -36.85 29.71
N LEU A 158 -11.16 -36.57 30.20
CA LEU A 158 -10.41 -35.35 29.89
C LEU A 158 -10.24 -35.20 28.38
N GLY A 159 -9.76 -36.23 27.67
CA GLY A 159 -9.63 -36.21 26.22
C GLY A 159 -10.96 -35.95 25.48
N VAL A 160 -12.07 -36.56 25.94
CA VAL A 160 -13.40 -36.35 25.34
C VAL A 160 -13.85 -34.89 25.45
N PHE A 161 -13.69 -34.26 26.62
CA PHE A 161 -14.06 -32.84 26.80
C PHE A 161 -13.05 -31.87 26.14
N GLU A 162 -11.76 -32.23 26.09
CA GLU A 162 -10.70 -31.43 25.46
C GLU A 162 -10.85 -31.34 23.93
N SER A 163 -11.48 -32.32 23.29
CA SER A 163 -11.69 -32.38 21.82
C SER A 163 -12.40 -31.15 21.22
N CYS A 164 -13.08 -30.33 22.04
CA CYS A 164 -13.78 -29.14 21.55
C CYS A 164 -12.89 -27.96 21.15
N VAL A 165 -11.70 -27.84 21.72
CA VAL A 165 -10.97 -26.56 21.68
C VAL A 165 -10.48 -26.25 20.27
N GLN A 166 -9.84 -27.21 19.60
CA GLN A 166 -9.30 -27.04 18.25
C GLN A 166 -10.39 -26.66 17.21
N PRO A 167 -11.52 -27.40 17.05
CA PRO A 167 -12.56 -27.03 16.10
C PRO A 167 -13.30 -25.75 16.50
N ALA A 168 -13.57 -25.52 17.79
CA ALA A 168 -14.20 -24.28 18.25
C ALA A 168 -13.34 -23.06 17.90
N PHE A 169 -12.02 -23.14 18.07
CA PHE A 169 -11.11 -22.06 17.75
C PHE A 169 -11.01 -21.81 16.24
N ILE A 170 -11.02 -22.85 15.40
CA ILE A 170 -11.04 -22.67 13.94
C ILE A 170 -12.30 -21.89 13.53
N ILE A 171 -13.48 -22.28 14.05
CA ILE A 171 -14.76 -21.61 13.80
C ILE A 171 -14.76 -20.18 14.34
N MET A 172 -14.20 -19.94 15.52
CA MET A 172 -14.07 -18.58 16.07
C MET A 172 -13.09 -17.73 15.24
N THR A 173 -11.97 -18.28 14.78
CA THR A 173 -10.97 -17.49 14.05
C THR A 173 -11.50 -17.08 12.68
N SER A 174 -12.30 -17.93 12.01
CA SER A 174 -12.96 -17.55 10.74
C SER A 174 -14.13 -16.57 10.93
N MET A 175 -14.83 -16.62 12.08
CA MET A 175 -15.96 -15.75 12.39
C MET A 175 -15.56 -14.33 12.81
N TRP A 176 -14.40 -14.15 13.44
CA TRP A 176 -14.00 -12.87 14.05
C TRP A 176 -12.82 -12.16 13.35
N TYR A 177 -12.07 -12.83 12.47
CA TYR A 177 -10.83 -12.29 11.90
C TYR A 177 -10.67 -12.52 10.39
N THR A 178 -9.87 -11.68 9.75
CA THR A 178 -9.63 -11.74 8.30
C THR A 178 -8.71 -12.92 7.93
N LYS A 179 -8.80 -13.41 6.68
CA LYS A 179 -7.94 -14.45 6.09
C LYS A 179 -6.44 -14.20 6.36
N ARG A 180 -6.02 -12.92 6.32
CA ARG A 180 -4.61 -12.50 6.53
C ARG A 180 -4.19 -12.65 8.00
N GLU A 181 -5.07 -12.35 8.94
CA GLU A 181 -4.82 -12.43 10.39
C GLU A 181 -4.84 -13.87 10.91
N GLN A 182 -5.72 -14.71 10.37
CA GLN A 182 -5.95 -16.09 10.83
C GLN A 182 -4.66 -16.90 10.99
N SER A 183 -3.67 -16.75 10.10
CA SER A 183 -2.38 -17.45 10.19
C SER A 183 -1.52 -17.02 11.39
N ILE A 184 -1.45 -15.71 11.67
CA ILE A 184 -0.67 -15.15 12.79
C ILE A 184 -1.33 -15.53 14.11
N LEU A 185 -2.66 -15.35 14.20
CA LEU A 185 -3.47 -15.80 15.33
C LEU A 185 -3.28 -17.30 15.56
N THR A 186 -3.20 -18.09 14.48
CA THR A 186 -2.96 -19.54 14.53
C THR A 186 -1.57 -19.90 15.08
N SER A 187 -0.57 -19.02 14.99
CA SER A 187 0.72 -19.23 15.64
C SER A 187 0.71 -18.80 17.12
N LEU A 188 -0.03 -17.75 17.48
CA LEU A 188 -0.02 -17.16 18.84
C LEU A 188 -0.58 -18.10 19.92
N TRP A 189 -1.76 -18.71 19.73
CA TRP A 189 -2.28 -19.72 20.65
C TRP A 189 -1.39 -20.95 20.75
N TYR A 190 -0.85 -21.45 19.62
CA TYR A 190 0.02 -22.63 19.61
C TYR A 190 1.31 -22.41 20.45
N CYS A 191 1.84 -21.18 20.47
CA CYS A 191 2.97 -20.78 21.33
C CYS A 191 2.69 -20.86 22.84
N MET A 192 1.42 -20.92 23.28
CA MET A 192 1.09 -21.12 24.70
C MET A 192 1.57 -22.47 25.24
N THR A 193 1.89 -23.45 24.37
CA THR A 193 2.58 -24.69 24.75
C THR A 193 3.93 -24.43 25.44
N GLY A 194 4.67 -23.39 25.01
CA GLY A 194 5.91 -22.97 25.68
C GLY A 194 5.64 -22.20 26.98
N VAL A 195 4.62 -21.33 26.99
CA VAL A 195 4.20 -20.57 28.19
C VAL A 195 3.74 -21.51 29.30
N GLN A 196 3.03 -22.59 28.95
CA GLN A 196 2.72 -23.69 29.86
C GLN A 196 3.96 -24.22 30.55
N LEU A 197 5.04 -24.53 29.82
CA LEU A 197 6.21 -25.21 30.42
C LEU A 197 6.86 -24.29 31.48
N MET A 198 6.84 -22.98 31.23
CA MET A 198 7.28 -21.97 32.18
C MET A 198 6.39 -21.90 33.42
N VAL A 199 5.08 -21.65 33.26
CA VAL A 199 4.17 -21.46 34.39
C VAL A 199 3.91 -22.78 35.13
N GLY A 200 3.71 -23.87 34.40
CA GLY A 200 3.54 -25.22 34.93
C GLY A 200 4.76 -25.72 35.68
N GLY A 201 5.98 -25.45 35.19
CA GLY A 201 7.21 -25.76 35.93
C GLY A 201 7.30 -25.02 37.26
N ILE A 202 6.89 -23.74 37.31
CA ILE A 202 6.83 -22.94 38.55
C ILE A 202 5.77 -23.48 39.51
N ILE A 203 4.56 -23.76 39.04
CA ILE A 203 3.46 -24.32 39.86
C ILE A 203 3.87 -25.70 40.40
N ALA A 204 4.43 -26.57 39.55
CA ALA A 204 4.93 -27.88 39.93
C ALA A 204 6.04 -27.77 41.00
N TRP A 205 7.01 -26.87 40.83
CA TRP A 205 8.06 -26.59 41.82
C TRP A 205 7.50 -26.08 43.15
N GLY A 206 6.48 -25.21 43.13
CA GLY A 206 5.79 -24.73 44.33
C GLY A 206 5.10 -25.87 45.09
N VAL A 207 4.30 -26.66 44.38
CA VAL A 207 3.60 -27.84 44.93
C VAL A 207 4.58 -28.91 45.43
N SER A 208 5.77 -29.02 44.83
CA SER A 208 6.83 -29.96 45.23
C SER A 208 7.38 -29.75 46.66
N HIS A 209 7.10 -28.60 47.29
CA HIS A 209 7.51 -28.31 48.67
C HIS A 209 6.54 -28.88 49.72
N TYR A 210 5.34 -29.27 49.32
CA TYR A 210 4.34 -29.89 50.19
C TYR A 210 4.66 -31.38 50.39
N LYS A 211 5.32 -31.73 51.49
CA LYS A 211 5.85 -33.09 51.73
C LYS A 211 5.17 -33.88 52.86
N ASP A 212 4.55 -33.20 53.82
CA ASP A 212 3.97 -33.82 55.03
C ASP A 212 2.43 -33.73 55.02
N GLY A 213 1.83 -34.05 53.86
CA GLY A 213 0.41 -33.83 53.58
C GLY A 213 -0.49 -35.06 53.67
N VAL A 214 -1.80 -34.82 53.78
CA VAL A 214 -2.85 -35.86 53.65
C VAL A 214 -3.00 -36.35 52.19
N ILE A 215 -2.49 -35.57 51.22
CA ILE A 215 -2.51 -35.85 49.78
C ILE A 215 -1.10 -35.75 49.21
N PHE A 216 -0.80 -36.52 48.17
CA PHE A 216 0.50 -36.50 47.51
C PHE A 216 0.72 -35.21 46.69
N PRO A 217 1.98 -34.80 46.42
CA PRO A 217 2.25 -33.57 45.65
C PRO A 217 1.57 -33.54 44.28
N TRP A 218 1.56 -34.66 43.55
CA TRP A 218 0.88 -34.73 42.26
C TRP A 218 -0.64 -34.63 42.38
N GLN A 219 -1.25 -35.13 43.45
CA GLN A 219 -2.68 -34.98 43.70
C GLN A 219 -3.03 -33.51 43.97
N LEU A 220 -2.22 -32.81 44.76
CA LEU A 220 -2.37 -31.37 44.97
C LEU A 220 -2.20 -30.58 43.65
N LEU A 221 -1.26 -30.99 42.78
CA LEU A 221 -1.08 -30.37 41.47
C LEU A 221 -2.33 -30.51 40.58
N PHE A 222 -2.90 -31.71 40.46
CA PHE A 222 -4.15 -31.92 39.71
C PHE A 222 -5.33 -31.17 40.33
N LEU A 223 -5.43 -31.11 41.66
CA LEU A 223 -6.51 -30.40 42.34
C LEU A 223 -6.45 -28.90 42.07
N VAL A 224 -5.28 -28.27 42.22
CA VAL A 224 -5.09 -26.82 42.00
C VAL A 224 -5.35 -26.46 40.54
N LEU A 225 -4.76 -27.20 39.59
CA LEU A 225 -4.93 -26.91 38.16
C LEU A 225 -6.38 -27.13 37.70
N GLY A 226 -7.01 -28.24 38.10
CA GLY A 226 -8.41 -28.51 37.77
C GLY A 226 -9.38 -27.45 38.31
N LEU A 227 -9.17 -26.97 39.54
CA LEU A 227 -9.97 -25.88 40.11
C LEU A 227 -9.73 -24.54 39.41
N LEU A 228 -8.49 -24.20 39.07
CA LEU A 228 -8.18 -23.01 38.27
C LEU A 228 -8.85 -23.07 36.89
N THR A 229 -8.83 -24.23 36.22
CA THR A 229 -9.52 -24.39 34.93
C THR A 229 -11.04 -24.39 35.07
N CYS A 230 -11.62 -24.86 36.19
CA CYS A 230 -13.06 -24.65 36.48
C CYS A 230 -13.41 -23.17 36.57
N VAL A 231 -12.63 -22.37 37.30
CA VAL A 231 -12.82 -20.91 37.41
C VAL A 231 -12.66 -20.25 36.04
N TRP A 232 -11.69 -20.68 35.24
CA TRP A 232 -11.51 -20.21 33.87
C TRP A 232 -12.71 -20.56 32.97
N GLY A 233 -13.26 -21.77 33.05
CA GLY A 233 -14.47 -22.17 32.32
C GLY A 233 -15.69 -21.33 32.65
N LEU A 234 -15.91 -21.02 33.94
CA LEU A 234 -16.95 -20.09 34.37
C LEU A 234 -16.71 -18.67 33.84
N PHE A 235 -15.46 -18.20 33.85
CA PHE A 235 -15.09 -16.90 33.28
C PHE A 235 -15.36 -16.82 31.77
N ILE A 236 -14.99 -17.84 30.98
CA ILE A 236 -15.32 -17.90 29.55
C ILE A 236 -16.83 -17.83 29.35
N GLY A 237 -17.61 -18.62 30.11
CA GLY A 237 -19.07 -18.67 29.98
C GLY A 237 -19.78 -17.35 30.29
N TRP A 238 -19.13 -16.45 31.04
CA TRP A 238 -19.62 -15.10 31.33
C TRP A 238 -19.06 -14.03 30.37
N TRP A 239 -17.80 -14.16 29.93
CA TRP A 239 -17.06 -13.09 29.25
C TRP A 239 -16.99 -13.23 27.72
N LEU A 240 -17.01 -14.46 27.20
CA LEU A 240 -16.82 -14.75 25.78
C LEU A 240 -18.17 -14.74 25.02
N PRO A 241 -18.36 -13.87 24.00
CA PRO A 241 -19.58 -13.87 23.20
C PRO A 241 -19.62 -15.01 22.17
N ASP A 242 -20.82 -15.54 21.91
CA ASP A 242 -21.05 -16.65 20.98
C ASP A 242 -20.84 -16.28 19.49
N SER A 243 -21.12 -15.03 19.10
CA SER A 243 -20.91 -14.50 17.73
C SER A 243 -20.87 -12.96 17.74
N PRO A 244 -20.35 -12.29 16.68
CA PRO A 244 -20.38 -10.83 16.56
C PRO A 244 -21.78 -10.24 16.76
N MET A 245 -22.81 -10.90 16.21
CA MET A 245 -24.20 -10.45 16.28
C MET A 245 -24.80 -10.58 17.68
N LYS A 246 -24.46 -11.66 18.39
CA LYS A 246 -24.96 -11.97 19.75
C LYS A 246 -24.12 -11.35 20.87
N ALA A 247 -23.04 -10.65 20.53
CA ALA A 247 -22.16 -9.98 21.46
C ALA A 247 -22.81 -8.71 22.06
N LYS A 248 -23.37 -8.81 23.26
CA LYS A 248 -23.93 -7.67 24.03
C LYS A 248 -22.88 -6.62 24.46
N CYS A 249 -21.61 -6.84 24.14
CA CYS A 249 -20.48 -6.01 24.58
C CYS A 249 -19.91 -5.07 23.51
N PHE A 250 -20.52 -5.05 22.32
CA PHE A 250 -20.17 -4.15 21.22
C PHE A 250 -21.40 -3.34 20.80
N ASN A 251 -21.20 -2.08 20.40
CA ASN A 251 -22.26 -1.24 19.87
C ASN A 251 -22.76 -1.78 18.52
N GLU A 252 -24.01 -1.52 18.13
CA GLU A 252 -24.55 -2.06 16.87
C GLU A 252 -23.71 -1.67 15.65
N ASP A 253 -23.18 -0.44 15.60
CA ASP A 253 -22.30 -0.01 14.50
C ASP A 253 -20.93 -0.73 14.52
N GLN A 254 -20.39 -1.04 15.70
CA GLN A 254 -19.19 -1.87 15.81
C GLN A 254 -19.47 -3.29 15.32
N LYS A 255 -20.66 -3.86 15.58
CA LYS A 255 -21.03 -5.18 15.06
C LYS A 255 -21.15 -5.15 13.53
N ARG A 256 -21.77 -4.13 12.95
CA ARG A 256 -21.86 -3.92 11.49
C ARG A 256 -20.47 -3.92 10.86
N LEU A 257 -19.57 -3.07 11.37
CA LEU A 257 -18.20 -2.98 10.86
C LEU A 257 -17.39 -4.27 11.09
N MET A 258 -17.62 -5.02 12.18
CA MET A 258 -17.01 -6.35 12.38
C MET A 258 -17.49 -7.39 11.37
N VAL A 259 -18.78 -7.38 11.00
CA VAL A 259 -19.33 -8.26 9.95
C VAL A 259 -18.74 -7.90 8.60
N GLU A 260 -18.73 -6.62 8.23
CA GLU A 260 -18.20 -6.15 6.95
C GLU A 260 -16.70 -6.43 6.81
N ARG A 261 -15.92 -6.22 7.88
CA ARG A 261 -14.50 -6.60 7.95
C ARG A 261 -14.25 -8.08 7.65
N VAL A 262 -15.17 -8.95 8.06
CA VAL A 262 -15.12 -10.40 7.81
C VAL A 262 -15.74 -10.78 6.46
N ARG A 263 -16.60 -9.93 5.86
CA ARG A 263 -17.14 -10.10 4.49
C ARG A 263 -16.03 -10.15 3.45
N ALA A 264 -14.96 -9.37 3.64
CA ALA A 264 -13.72 -9.41 2.86
C ALA A 264 -12.99 -10.77 2.88
N ASN A 265 -13.45 -11.74 3.70
CA ASN A 265 -12.97 -13.11 3.58
C ASN A 265 -13.52 -13.83 2.34
N GLU A 266 -14.59 -13.39 1.68
CA GLU A 266 -15.23 -14.03 0.49
C GLU A 266 -15.69 -15.49 0.68
N THR A 267 -15.36 -16.07 1.83
CA THR A 267 -15.97 -17.25 2.39
C THR A 267 -17.21 -16.76 3.10
N GLY A 268 -18.40 -17.02 2.54
CA GLY A 268 -19.65 -16.73 3.24
C GLY A 268 -19.56 -17.24 4.68
N ILE A 269 -20.02 -16.44 5.65
CA ILE A 269 -19.73 -16.59 7.09
C ILE A 269 -19.98 -18.03 7.57
N GLN A 270 -20.91 -18.77 6.94
CA GLN A 270 -20.80 -20.22 6.81
C GLN A 270 -21.20 -20.71 5.39
N ASN A 271 -20.25 -21.06 4.51
CA ASN A 271 -20.59 -21.81 3.28
C ASN A 271 -20.91 -23.27 3.63
N LYS A 272 -22.21 -23.61 3.65
CA LYS A 272 -22.73 -24.92 4.11
C LYS A 272 -22.84 -26.00 3.03
N SER A 273 -22.52 -25.68 1.78
CA SER A 273 -22.66 -26.63 0.66
C SER A 273 -21.54 -27.70 0.66
N TYR A 274 -21.81 -28.86 1.28
CA TYR A 274 -20.85 -29.97 1.28
C TYR A 274 -20.70 -30.60 -0.11
N LYS A 275 -19.55 -30.39 -0.75
CA LYS A 275 -19.24 -30.94 -2.08
C LYS A 275 -18.60 -32.31 -1.97
N ARG A 276 -19.41 -33.38 -2.04
CA ARG A 276 -18.95 -34.78 -1.92
C ARG A 276 -17.76 -35.12 -2.83
N TYR A 277 -17.71 -34.57 -4.05
CA TYR A 277 -16.60 -34.82 -4.98
C TYR A 277 -15.27 -34.26 -4.44
N GLN A 278 -15.24 -33.07 -3.83
CA GLN A 278 -14.05 -32.46 -3.24
C GLN A 278 -13.52 -33.27 -2.04
N ALA A 279 -14.42 -33.87 -1.25
CA ALA A 279 -14.05 -34.74 -0.15
C ALA A 279 -13.41 -36.06 -0.64
N ILE A 280 -13.94 -36.65 -1.72
CA ILE A 280 -13.33 -37.81 -2.38
C ILE A 280 -11.98 -37.43 -3.01
N GLU A 281 -11.87 -36.23 -3.58
CA GLU A 281 -10.61 -35.71 -4.10
C GLU A 281 -9.56 -35.53 -3.01
N ALA A 282 -9.93 -34.98 -1.83
CA ALA A 282 -9.05 -34.89 -0.66
C ALA A 282 -8.54 -36.27 -0.22
N ALA A 283 -9.45 -37.24 -0.10
CA ALA A 283 -9.13 -38.61 0.33
C ALA A 283 -8.25 -39.39 -0.68
N THR A 284 -8.22 -38.99 -1.95
CA THR A 284 -7.44 -39.63 -3.02
C THR A 284 -6.21 -38.84 -3.44
N ASP A 285 -5.97 -37.66 -2.88
CA ASP A 285 -4.81 -36.82 -3.23
C ASP A 285 -3.53 -37.27 -2.50
N PRO A 286 -2.47 -37.69 -3.21
CA PRO A 286 -1.22 -38.09 -2.56
C PRO A 286 -0.55 -36.95 -1.77
N ILE A 287 -0.84 -35.68 -2.08
CA ILE A 287 -0.33 -34.52 -1.31
C ILE A 287 -0.98 -34.46 0.08
N VAL A 288 -2.28 -34.78 0.18
CA VAL A 288 -2.98 -34.87 1.47
C VAL A 288 -2.40 -36.00 2.32
N TRP A 289 -2.13 -37.16 1.71
CA TRP A 289 -1.46 -38.27 2.40
C TRP A 289 -0.03 -37.95 2.83
N CYS A 290 0.71 -37.12 2.09
CA CYS A 290 2.01 -36.60 2.56
C CYS A 290 1.85 -35.72 3.81
N TYR A 291 0.87 -34.80 3.86
CA TYR A 291 0.60 -34.02 5.07
C TYR A 291 0.19 -34.89 6.26
N VAL A 292 -0.63 -35.92 6.03
CA VAL A 292 -1.00 -36.93 7.03
C VAL A 292 0.24 -37.64 7.60
N MET A 293 1.16 -38.09 6.74
CA MET A 293 2.36 -38.80 7.17
C MET A 293 3.37 -37.87 7.87
N LEU A 294 3.52 -36.62 7.41
CA LEU A 294 4.33 -35.60 8.10
C LEU A 294 3.76 -35.30 9.49
N GLN A 295 2.44 -35.16 9.62
CA GLN A 295 1.79 -34.92 10.91
C GLN A 295 1.92 -36.12 11.85
N LEU A 296 1.72 -37.34 11.34
CA LEU A 296 1.86 -38.58 12.12
C LEU A 296 3.29 -38.76 12.63
N THR A 297 4.30 -38.63 11.75
CA THR A 297 5.71 -38.76 12.13
C THR A 297 6.17 -37.63 13.07
N SER A 298 5.70 -36.40 12.85
CA SER A 298 5.95 -35.27 13.75
C SER A 298 5.43 -35.55 15.17
N THR A 299 4.17 -35.98 15.27
CA THR A 299 3.51 -36.21 16.57
C THR A 299 3.97 -37.47 17.29
N LEU A 300 4.46 -38.49 16.58
CA LEU A 300 5.10 -39.67 17.18
C LEU A 300 6.36 -39.33 17.99
N ILE A 301 7.06 -38.26 17.63
CA ILE A 301 8.20 -37.75 18.41
C ILE A 301 7.71 -36.80 19.52
N ILE A 302 6.92 -35.79 19.13
CA ILE A 302 6.47 -34.73 20.04
C ILE A 302 5.67 -35.29 21.23
N GLY A 303 4.71 -36.18 20.98
CA GLY A 303 3.86 -36.75 22.03
C GLY A 303 4.63 -37.65 23.02
N GLY A 304 5.70 -38.29 22.54
CA GLY A 304 6.55 -39.14 23.37
C GLY A 304 7.44 -38.29 24.29
N LEU A 305 8.14 -37.32 23.72
CA LEU A 305 8.93 -36.34 24.49
C LEU A 305 8.05 -35.55 25.48
N GLY A 306 6.81 -35.21 25.11
CA GLY A 306 5.89 -34.47 25.99
C GLY A 306 5.48 -35.22 27.26
N VAL A 307 5.35 -36.56 27.22
CA VAL A 307 5.01 -37.37 28.40
C VAL A 307 6.26 -37.74 29.22
N PHE A 308 7.40 -37.93 28.57
CA PHE A 308 8.63 -38.43 29.20
C PHE A 308 9.71 -37.36 29.50
N SER A 309 9.51 -36.09 29.14
CA SER A 309 10.52 -35.02 29.29
C SER A 309 11.15 -34.96 30.68
N ASN A 310 10.34 -34.88 31.73
CA ASN A 310 10.82 -34.78 33.11
C ASN A 310 11.55 -36.05 33.57
N LEU A 311 11.11 -37.24 33.12
CA LEU A 311 11.81 -38.50 33.40
C LEU A 311 13.20 -38.49 32.74
N ILE A 312 13.29 -38.07 31.47
CA ILE A 312 14.55 -37.97 30.71
C ILE A 312 15.49 -36.93 31.35
N ILE A 313 14.99 -35.74 31.70
CA ILE A 313 15.81 -34.70 32.37
C ILE A 313 16.28 -35.20 33.75
N SER A 314 15.43 -35.90 34.52
CA SER A 314 15.83 -36.46 35.81
C SER A 314 16.91 -37.55 35.67
N SER A 315 16.88 -38.37 34.60
CA SER A 315 17.89 -39.41 34.38
C SER A 315 19.28 -38.87 34.01
N PHE A 316 19.39 -37.57 33.67
CA PHE A 316 20.68 -36.89 33.53
C PHE A 316 21.37 -36.55 34.87
N GLY A 317 20.72 -36.83 36.02
CA GLY A 317 21.28 -36.55 37.35
C GLY A 317 20.97 -35.14 37.87
N PHE A 318 19.83 -34.57 37.48
CA PHE A 318 19.22 -33.40 38.12
C PHE A 318 18.28 -33.85 39.24
N THR A 319 18.20 -33.07 40.32
CA THR A 319 17.24 -33.35 41.40
C THR A 319 15.81 -33.05 40.94
N TYR A 320 14.83 -33.71 41.57
CA TYR A 320 13.40 -33.47 41.35
C TYR A 320 13.01 -31.97 41.23
N LEU A 321 13.45 -31.15 42.19
CA LEU A 321 13.17 -29.70 42.19
C LEU A 321 13.89 -28.96 41.05
N GLN A 322 15.11 -29.36 40.69
CA GLN A 322 15.83 -28.80 39.54
C GLN A 322 15.11 -29.12 38.24
N THR A 323 14.70 -30.38 38.04
CA THR A 323 13.95 -30.81 36.85
C THR A 323 12.68 -29.99 36.63
N GLN A 324 11.90 -29.69 37.67
CA GLN A 324 10.72 -28.82 37.53
C GLN A 324 11.09 -27.41 37.06
N LEU A 325 12.13 -26.81 37.64
CA LEU A 325 12.57 -25.45 37.31
C LEU A 325 13.17 -25.35 35.89
N LEU A 326 13.81 -26.42 35.40
CA LEU A 326 14.38 -26.49 34.05
C LEU A 326 13.32 -26.43 32.94
N ASN A 327 12.05 -26.75 33.23
CA ASN A 327 10.95 -26.55 32.27
C ASN A 327 10.75 -25.07 31.89
N ILE A 328 11.19 -24.11 32.72
CA ILE A 328 11.15 -22.68 32.38
C ILE A 328 12.07 -22.37 31.20
N ALA A 329 13.29 -22.90 31.23
CA ALA A 329 14.23 -22.75 30.12
C ALA A 329 13.76 -23.53 28.89
N GLN A 330 13.19 -24.73 29.07
CA GLN A 330 12.59 -25.49 27.97
C GLN A 330 11.48 -24.68 27.26
N GLY A 331 10.53 -24.11 28.03
CA GLY A 331 9.44 -23.31 27.49
C GLY A 331 9.90 -22.06 26.74
N ALA A 332 10.93 -21.37 27.25
CA ALA A 332 11.54 -20.24 26.56
C ALA A 332 12.19 -20.65 25.23
N VAL A 333 12.93 -21.76 25.19
CA VAL A 333 13.51 -22.32 23.95
C VAL A 333 12.40 -22.68 22.96
N THR A 334 11.33 -23.35 23.42
CA THR A 334 10.16 -23.69 22.59
C THR A 334 9.55 -22.45 21.92
N ILE A 335 9.35 -21.34 22.65
CA ILE A 335 8.80 -20.10 22.09
C ILE A 335 9.76 -19.52 21.02
N ILE A 336 11.06 -19.42 21.33
CA ILE A 336 12.07 -18.89 20.41
C ILE A 336 12.13 -19.71 19.12
N VAL A 337 12.12 -21.04 19.24
CA VAL A 337 12.10 -21.99 18.12
C VAL A 337 10.87 -21.80 17.23
N MET A 338 9.67 -21.71 17.82
CA MET A 338 8.41 -21.65 17.08
C MET A 338 8.24 -20.31 16.35
N VAL A 339 8.60 -19.20 17.01
CA VAL A 339 8.58 -17.87 16.39
C VAL A 339 9.69 -17.75 15.34
N GLY A 340 10.89 -18.26 15.63
CA GLY A 340 12.03 -18.25 14.71
C GLY A 340 11.77 -19.03 13.42
N SER A 341 11.13 -20.20 13.51
CA SER A 341 10.79 -20.98 12.31
C SER A 341 9.76 -20.27 11.43
N ALA A 342 8.74 -19.65 12.03
CA ALA A 342 7.69 -18.94 11.31
C ALA A 342 8.23 -17.65 10.64
N THR A 343 9.07 -16.88 11.32
CA THR A 343 9.71 -15.69 10.74
C THR A 343 10.67 -16.07 9.62
N LEU A 344 11.48 -17.12 9.78
CA LEU A 344 12.41 -17.59 8.74
C LEU A 344 11.67 -18.17 7.52
N ALA A 345 10.63 -18.98 7.72
CA ALA A 345 9.79 -19.50 6.62
C ALA A 345 9.11 -18.37 5.83
N THR A 346 8.69 -17.30 6.51
CA THR A 346 8.11 -16.10 5.88
C THR A 346 9.17 -15.29 5.15
N ALA A 347 10.35 -15.07 5.74
CA ALA A 347 11.42 -14.26 5.16
C ALA A 347 12.13 -14.94 3.96
N THR A 348 12.20 -16.28 3.94
CA THR A 348 12.81 -17.06 2.86
C THR A 348 11.82 -17.43 1.75
N GLY A 349 10.52 -17.49 2.05
CA GLY A 349 9.49 -17.98 1.14
C GLY A 349 9.59 -19.48 0.83
N GLN A 350 10.46 -20.24 1.50
CA GLN A 350 10.68 -21.68 1.24
C GLN A 350 10.49 -22.49 2.52
N THR A 351 9.25 -22.90 2.78
CA THR A 351 8.85 -23.54 4.04
C THR A 351 9.43 -24.94 4.16
N ALA A 352 9.40 -25.76 3.11
CA ALA A 352 9.98 -27.12 3.15
C ALA A 352 11.48 -27.14 3.49
N TRP A 353 12.29 -26.15 3.09
CA TRP A 353 13.71 -26.13 3.49
C TRP A 353 13.93 -25.66 4.92
N VAL A 354 13.10 -24.74 5.43
CA VAL A 354 13.15 -24.36 6.84
C VAL A 354 12.80 -25.55 7.73
N MET A 355 11.79 -26.34 7.33
CA MET A 355 11.48 -27.64 7.96
C MET A 355 12.69 -28.59 7.90
N HIS A 356 13.30 -28.82 6.73
CA HIS A 356 14.54 -29.63 6.63
C HIS A 356 15.64 -29.14 7.60
N ALA A 357 15.90 -27.82 7.65
CA ALA A 357 16.89 -27.23 8.55
C ALA A 357 16.53 -27.40 10.03
N TRP A 358 15.24 -27.27 10.41
CA TRP A 358 14.77 -27.45 11.78
C TRP A 358 14.80 -28.92 12.24
N THR A 359 14.90 -29.90 11.34
CA THR A 359 15.19 -31.29 11.72
C THR A 359 16.65 -31.55 12.12
N ILE A 360 17.60 -30.66 11.79
CA ILE A 360 19.03 -30.88 12.08
C ILE A 360 19.35 -30.81 13.58
N PRO A 361 18.95 -29.77 14.35
CA PRO A 361 19.22 -29.73 15.79
C PRO A 361 18.60 -30.90 16.58
N PRO A 362 17.36 -31.37 16.30
CA PRO A 362 16.79 -32.55 16.94
C PRO A 362 17.57 -33.84 16.67
N ILE A 363 18.07 -34.05 15.44
CA ILE A 363 18.91 -35.21 15.11
C ILE A 363 20.20 -35.17 15.93
N ILE A 364 20.88 -34.02 15.99
CA ILE A 364 22.12 -33.83 16.77
C ILE A 364 21.86 -34.03 18.27
N GLY A 365 20.80 -33.41 18.82
CA GLY A 365 20.43 -33.54 20.22
C GLY A 365 20.11 -34.98 20.61
N THR A 366 19.36 -35.68 19.76
CA THR A 366 19.04 -37.12 19.94
C THR A 366 20.31 -37.98 19.90
N ALA A 367 21.26 -37.69 18.99
CA ALA A 367 22.53 -38.41 18.89
C ALA A 367 23.45 -38.23 20.11
N ILE A 368 23.49 -37.03 20.67
CA ILE A 368 24.25 -36.75 21.90
C ILE A 368 23.65 -37.52 23.08
N ILE A 369 22.33 -37.51 23.27
CA ILE A 369 21.64 -38.24 24.35
C ILE A 369 21.81 -39.76 24.20
N TYR A 370 21.69 -40.27 22.97
CA TYR A 370 21.85 -41.69 22.66
C TYR A 370 23.28 -42.18 22.88
N SER A 371 24.29 -41.41 22.47
CA SER A 371 25.69 -41.85 22.50
C SER A 371 26.40 -41.62 23.83
N ILE A 372 26.03 -40.58 24.59
CA ILE A 372 26.75 -40.18 25.80
C ILE A 372 25.97 -40.61 27.06
N PRO A 373 26.56 -41.44 27.96
CA PRO A 373 25.93 -41.76 29.23
C PRO A 373 25.97 -40.57 30.19
N PRO A 374 24.93 -40.35 31.01
CA PRO A 374 24.87 -39.24 31.95
C PRO A 374 25.89 -39.36 33.08
N THR A 375 26.63 -38.27 33.31
CA THR A 375 27.59 -38.10 34.40
C THR A 375 27.48 -36.68 34.97
N SER A 376 27.91 -36.48 36.22
CA SER A 376 27.83 -35.17 36.91
C SER A 376 28.51 -34.02 36.17
N SER A 377 29.49 -34.33 35.29
CA SER A 377 30.22 -33.38 34.46
C SER A 377 29.47 -33.03 33.16
N ASN A 378 28.86 -34.02 32.48
CA ASN A 378 28.24 -33.82 31.16
C ASN A 378 26.73 -33.49 31.19
N ARG A 379 26.07 -33.58 32.36
CA ARG A 379 24.61 -33.34 32.52
C ARG A 379 24.08 -32.04 31.92
N VAL A 380 24.87 -30.97 31.92
CA VAL A 380 24.48 -29.68 31.30
C VAL A 380 24.51 -29.77 29.76
N GLY A 381 25.50 -30.47 29.19
CA GLY A 381 25.55 -30.74 27.75
C GLY A 381 24.40 -31.63 27.28
N LEU A 382 24.02 -32.63 28.08
CA LEU A 382 22.85 -33.48 27.83
C LEU A 382 21.54 -32.70 27.90
N LEU A 383 21.42 -31.75 28.82
CA LEU A 383 20.27 -30.84 28.90
C LEU A 383 20.17 -29.92 27.67
N ILE A 384 21.29 -29.35 27.20
CA ILE A 384 21.33 -28.54 25.97
C ILE A 384 20.94 -29.42 24.76
N ALA A 385 21.46 -30.64 24.67
CA ALA A 385 21.06 -31.60 23.65
C ALA A 385 19.56 -31.93 23.70
N PHE A 386 18.97 -32.01 24.90
CA PHE A 386 17.53 -32.18 25.06
C PHE A 386 16.75 -30.96 24.58
N TYR A 387 17.22 -29.74 24.85
CA TYR A 387 16.61 -28.52 24.30
C TYR A 387 16.72 -28.45 22.76
N CYS A 388 17.79 -28.97 22.16
CA CYS A 388 17.87 -29.12 20.70
C CYS A 388 16.78 -30.04 20.12
N THR A 389 16.27 -31.03 20.87
CA THR A 389 15.11 -31.83 20.40
C THR A 389 13.82 -31.01 20.27
N GLN A 390 13.68 -29.91 21.03
CA GLN A 390 12.50 -29.06 21.01
C GLN A 390 12.34 -28.27 19.70
N PHE A 391 13.39 -28.18 18.87
CA PHE A 391 13.31 -27.59 17.52
C PHE A 391 12.24 -28.29 16.67
N TYR A 392 12.03 -29.58 16.88
CA TYR A 392 11.06 -30.38 16.14
C TYR A 392 9.59 -30.00 16.43
N LEU A 393 9.31 -29.28 17.52
CA LEU A 393 7.96 -28.80 17.83
C LEU A 393 7.43 -27.79 16.80
N ALA A 394 8.34 -27.11 16.10
CA ALA A 394 8.02 -26.12 15.08
C ALA A 394 7.36 -26.73 13.83
N GLU A 395 7.68 -27.98 13.51
CA GLU A 395 7.22 -28.68 12.31
C GLU A 395 5.70 -28.71 12.20
N GLY A 396 5.01 -28.96 13.32
CA GLY A 396 3.54 -28.99 13.35
C GLY A 396 2.88 -27.67 12.90
N ASN A 397 3.46 -26.52 13.26
CA ASN A 397 2.95 -25.20 12.81
C ASN A 397 3.20 -25.00 11.31
N LEU A 398 4.39 -25.40 10.83
CA LEU A 398 4.76 -25.27 9.41
C LEU A 398 3.90 -26.18 8.50
N ILE A 399 3.50 -27.37 8.97
CA ILE A 399 2.56 -28.25 8.25
C ILE A 399 1.19 -27.58 8.06
N PHE A 400 0.59 -26.99 9.10
CA PHE A 400 -0.68 -26.26 8.95
C PHE A 400 -0.55 -25.05 8.02
N SER A 401 0.57 -24.35 8.08
CA SER A 401 0.90 -23.25 7.17
C SER A 401 1.01 -23.70 5.70
N LEU A 402 1.55 -24.90 5.43
CA LEU A 402 1.59 -25.50 4.10
C LEU A 402 0.20 -25.94 3.61
N ILE A 403 -0.61 -26.62 4.45
CA ILE A 403 -1.98 -27.01 4.11
C ILE A 403 -2.81 -25.77 3.73
N SER A 404 -2.70 -24.69 4.51
CA SER A 404 -3.50 -23.49 4.26
C SER A 404 -3.18 -22.80 2.93
N ARG A 405 -1.93 -22.88 2.46
CA ARG A 405 -1.44 -22.24 1.23
C ARG A 405 -1.50 -23.11 -0.03
N ASN A 406 -1.54 -24.44 0.10
CA ASN A 406 -1.40 -25.36 -1.03
C ASN A 406 -2.65 -26.21 -1.34
N ILE A 407 -3.71 -26.10 -0.54
CA ILE A 407 -5.00 -26.77 -0.77
C ILE A 407 -6.10 -25.72 -0.96
N ALA A 408 -6.85 -25.84 -2.05
CA ALA A 408 -8.00 -25.00 -2.40
C ALA A 408 -9.29 -25.83 -2.53
N GLY A 409 -10.43 -25.14 -2.57
CA GLY A 409 -11.76 -25.72 -2.41
C GLY A 409 -12.14 -25.87 -0.94
N GLN A 410 -13.27 -25.30 -0.51
CA GLN A 410 -13.73 -25.29 0.89
C GLN A 410 -13.88 -26.69 1.46
N THR A 411 -14.60 -27.57 0.76
CA THR A 411 -14.82 -28.94 1.24
C THR A 411 -13.52 -29.74 1.20
N LYS A 412 -12.66 -29.56 0.19
CA LYS A 412 -11.34 -30.23 0.13
C LYS A 412 -10.42 -29.81 1.29
N LYS A 413 -10.33 -28.50 1.56
CA LYS A 413 -9.51 -27.94 2.65
C LYS A 413 -10.00 -28.39 4.03
N SER A 414 -11.31 -28.33 4.29
CA SER A 414 -11.89 -28.84 5.54
C SER A 414 -11.67 -30.35 5.73
N THR A 415 -11.83 -31.14 4.65
CA THR A 415 -11.60 -32.59 4.70
C THR A 415 -10.12 -32.91 4.97
N THR A 416 -9.20 -32.16 4.35
CA THR A 416 -7.75 -32.31 4.56
C THR A 416 -7.38 -32.05 6.02
N LEU A 417 -7.85 -30.92 6.60
CA LEU A 417 -7.62 -30.59 8.00
C LEU A 417 -8.16 -31.67 8.96
N ALA A 418 -9.34 -32.23 8.69
CA ALA A 418 -9.91 -33.31 9.49
C ALA A 418 -9.07 -34.61 9.44
N ILE A 419 -8.63 -35.05 8.26
CA ILE A 419 -7.80 -36.26 8.14
C ILE A 419 -6.42 -36.03 8.80
N THR A 420 -5.82 -34.85 8.61
CA THR A 420 -4.57 -34.46 9.30
C THR A 420 -4.75 -34.41 10.82
N PHE A 421 -5.90 -33.97 11.33
CA PHE A 421 -6.17 -33.98 12.77
C PHE A 421 -6.29 -35.40 13.34
N VAL A 422 -7.00 -36.31 12.64
CA VAL A 422 -7.05 -37.73 13.03
C VAL A 422 -5.63 -38.33 13.09
N ALA A 423 -4.76 -37.96 12.15
CA ALA A 423 -3.36 -38.37 12.15
C ALA A 423 -2.56 -37.79 13.33
N TRP A 424 -2.78 -36.52 13.69
CA TRP A 424 -2.19 -35.89 14.89
C TRP A 424 -2.59 -36.62 16.17
N ALA A 425 -3.87 -36.96 16.33
CA ALA A 425 -4.35 -37.67 17.51
C ALA A 425 -3.86 -39.13 17.55
N ALA A 426 -3.85 -39.84 16.41
CA ALA A 426 -3.33 -41.20 16.31
C ALA A 426 -1.81 -41.28 16.57
N GLY A 427 -1.03 -40.31 16.10
CA GLY A 427 0.40 -40.21 16.38
C GLY A 427 0.69 -39.95 17.85
N ASN A 428 0.04 -38.94 18.45
CA ASN A 428 0.15 -38.68 19.88
C ASN A 428 -0.37 -39.83 20.77
N MET A 429 -1.41 -40.57 20.35
CA MET A 429 -1.89 -41.78 21.03
C MET A 429 -0.80 -42.86 21.07
N THR A 430 -0.07 -43.03 19.96
CA THR A 430 0.95 -44.07 19.79
C THR A 430 2.30 -43.68 20.40
N ALA A 431 2.63 -42.38 20.44
CA ALA A 431 3.93 -41.87 20.85
C ALA A 431 4.42 -42.34 22.25
N PRO A 432 3.60 -42.36 23.32
CA PRO A 432 4.03 -42.86 24.63
C PRO A 432 4.41 -44.35 24.62
N GLN A 433 3.90 -45.13 23.66
CA GLN A 433 4.21 -46.57 23.56
C GLN A 433 5.58 -46.85 22.91
N ILE A 434 6.21 -45.84 22.31
CA ILE A 434 7.61 -45.93 21.85
C ILE A 434 8.56 -46.03 23.05
N PHE A 435 8.24 -45.35 24.15
CA PHE A 435 9.01 -45.37 25.39
C PHE A 435 8.56 -46.55 26.27
N GLN A 436 9.38 -47.59 26.29
CA GLN A 436 9.09 -48.85 27.00
C GLN A 436 9.77 -48.90 28.36
N LYS A 437 9.08 -49.40 29.40
CA LYS A 437 9.68 -49.51 30.76
C LYS A 437 10.92 -50.41 30.81
N SER A 438 11.04 -51.39 29.91
CA SER A 438 12.22 -52.26 29.77
C SER A 438 13.49 -51.57 29.24
N ASP A 439 13.36 -50.31 28.83
CA ASP A 439 14.42 -49.47 28.24
C ASP A 439 14.76 -48.26 29.15
N SER A 440 14.03 -48.09 30.26
CA SER A 440 14.31 -47.09 31.29
C SER A 440 15.65 -47.40 31.98
N PRO A 441 16.51 -46.40 32.30
CA PRO A 441 16.23 -44.96 32.25
C PRO A 441 16.78 -44.22 31.01
N ARG A 442 17.45 -44.93 30.07
CA ARG A 442 18.06 -44.30 28.88
C ARG A 442 17.14 -44.21 27.67
N TYR A 443 16.14 -45.08 27.57
CA TYR A 443 15.17 -45.14 26.47
C TYR A 443 15.83 -45.23 25.07
N GLU A 444 16.85 -46.08 24.93
CA GLU A 444 17.68 -46.20 23.72
C GLU A 444 16.87 -46.65 22.49
N LYS A 445 15.93 -47.58 22.65
CA LYS A 445 14.99 -47.99 21.58
C LYS A 445 14.03 -46.85 21.23
N GLY A 446 13.63 -46.07 22.24
CA GLY A 446 12.82 -44.88 22.05
C GLY A 446 13.50 -43.86 21.13
N PHE A 447 14.75 -43.48 21.45
CA PHE A 447 15.55 -42.60 20.61
C PHE A 447 15.98 -43.23 19.28
N THR A 448 16.15 -44.55 19.21
CA THR A 448 16.35 -45.27 17.93
C THR A 448 15.14 -45.07 17.00
N ALA A 449 13.91 -45.17 17.52
CA ALA A 449 12.71 -44.90 16.74
C ALA A 449 12.64 -43.43 16.28
N HIS A 450 13.15 -42.47 17.08
CA HIS A 450 13.22 -41.06 16.67
C HIS A 450 14.10 -40.87 15.44
N PHE A 451 15.26 -41.53 15.33
CA PHE A 451 16.08 -41.48 14.11
C PHE A 451 15.34 -41.98 12.87
N CYS A 452 14.67 -43.12 12.97
CA CYS A 452 13.85 -43.65 11.87
C CYS A 452 12.73 -42.67 11.47
N LEU A 453 12.09 -42.02 12.45
CA LEU A 453 11.03 -41.04 12.23
C LEU A 453 11.56 -39.73 11.64
N TYR A 454 12.73 -39.21 12.04
CA TYR A 454 13.36 -38.04 11.42
C TYR A 454 13.70 -38.31 9.94
N VAL A 455 14.23 -39.49 9.63
CA VAL A 455 14.52 -39.90 8.24
C VAL A 455 13.22 -40.01 7.44
N LEU A 456 12.20 -40.66 7.99
CA LEU A 456 10.90 -40.83 7.32
C LEU A 456 10.20 -39.49 7.07
N PHE A 457 10.24 -38.58 8.04
CA PHE A 457 9.73 -37.21 7.91
C PHE A 457 10.44 -36.46 6.77
N ASN A 458 11.78 -36.49 6.75
CA ASN A 458 12.57 -35.86 5.69
C ASN A 458 12.26 -36.47 4.30
N ILE A 459 12.07 -37.79 4.20
CA ILE A 459 11.67 -38.47 2.96
C ILE A 459 10.29 -37.98 2.49
N PHE A 460 9.28 -37.95 3.36
CA PHE A 460 7.95 -37.46 3.00
C PHE A 460 7.95 -35.97 2.66
N LEU A 461 8.82 -35.17 3.26
CA LEU A 461 8.97 -33.74 2.96
C LEU A 461 9.58 -33.52 1.57
N VAL A 462 10.58 -34.33 1.18
CA VAL A 462 11.10 -34.36 -0.20
C VAL A 462 10.03 -34.81 -1.19
N ILE A 463 9.28 -35.88 -0.88
CA ILE A 463 8.19 -36.37 -1.76
C ILE A 463 7.10 -35.30 -1.92
N LEU A 464 6.65 -34.68 -0.83
CA LEU A 464 5.71 -33.56 -0.86
C LEU A 464 6.19 -32.45 -1.80
N ARG A 465 7.45 -32.02 -1.63
CA ARG A 465 8.05 -30.98 -2.47
C ARG A 465 8.11 -31.39 -3.94
N LEU A 466 8.49 -32.63 -4.26
CA LEU A 466 8.48 -33.16 -5.64
C LEU A 466 7.06 -33.23 -6.23
N LEU A 467 6.05 -33.59 -5.45
CA LEU A 467 4.65 -33.62 -5.88
C LEU A 467 4.10 -32.22 -6.15
N LEU A 468 4.44 -31.23 -5.30
CA LEU A 468 4.11 -29.82 -5.52
C LEU A 468 4.80 -29.27 -6.79
N VAL A 469 6.08 -29.60 -7.00
CA VAL A 469 6.82 -29.23 -8.23
C VAL A 469 6.13 -29.81 -9.46
N ARG A 470 5.81 -31.11 -9.42
CA ARG A 470 5.15 -31.79 -10.52
C ARG A 470 3.74 -31.25 -10.78
N ARG A 471 2.98 -30.87 -9.74
CA ARG A 471 1.66 -30.23 -9.87
C ARG A 471 1.77 -28.87 -10.57
N ASN A 472 2.68 -28.00 -10.11
CA ASN A 472 2.91 -26.70 -10.74
C ASN A 472 3.44 -26.84 -12.19
N ALA A 473 4.33 -27.81 -12.46
CA ALA A 473 4.83 -28.06 -13.82
C ALA A 473 3.74 -28.60 -14.77
N ASN A 474 2.89 -29.51 -14.29
CA ASN A 474 1.76 -30.01 -15.08
C ASN A 474 0.75 -28.91 -15.40
N LYS A 475 0.46 -28.00 -14.46
CA LYS A 475 -0.41 -26.84 -14.71
C LYS A 475 0.16 -25.90 -15.76
N ARG A 476 1.47 -25.59 -15.68
CA ARG A 476 2.17 -24.81 -16.72
C ARG A 476 2.07 -25.50 -18.10
N LYS A 477 2.20 -26.83 -18.16
CA LYS A 477 2.05 -27.59 -19.41
C LYS A 477 0.61 -27.52 -19.95
N ALA A 478 -0.40 -27.69 -19.09
CA ALA A 478 -1.80 -27.59 -19.50
C ALA A 478 -2.17 -26.19 -20.00
N ALA A 479 -1.68 -25.13 -19.35
CA ALA A 479 -1.85 -23.76 -19.82
C ALA A 479 -1.21 -23.52 -21.20
N LEU A 480 -0.02 -24.08 -21.45
CA LEU A 480 0.65 -24.04 -22.75
C LEU A 480 -0.12 -24.83 -23.82
N GLU A 481 -0.67 -26.01 -23.49
CA GLU A 481 -1.48 -26.83 -24.41
C GLU A 481 -2.80 -26.15 -24.78
N VAL A 482 -3.46 -25.47 -23.82
CA VAL A 482 -4.65 -24.64 -24.09
C VAL A 482 -4.30 -23.46 -24.99
N SER A 483 -3.16 -22.81 -24.75
CA SER A 483 -2.68 -21.71 -25.61
C SER A 483 -2.38 -22.19 -27.04
N GLN A 484 -1.89 -23.42 -27.23
CA GLN A 484 -1.62 -24.00 -28.55
C GLN A 484 -2.91 -24.42 -29.28
N ALA A 485 -3.91 -24.97 -28.58
CA ALA A 485 -5.20 -25.33 -29.17
C ALA A 485 -6.06 -24.10 -29.56
N ALA A 486 -5.82 -22.94 -28.93
CA ALA A 486 -6.47 -21.68 -29.29
C ALA A 486 -5.96 -21.12 -30.64
N ASP A 487 -4.68 -21.32 -30.98
CA ASP A 487 -4.11 -20.89 -32.27
C ASP A 487 -4.68 -21.70 -33.45
N ASP A 488 -4.85 -23.03 -33.31
CA ASP A 488 -5.43 -23.89 -34.37
C ASP A 488 -6.92 -23.62 -34.67
N SER A 489 -7.63 -22.92 -33.77
CA SER A 489 -9.08 -22.66 -33.89
C SER A 489 -9.44 -21.21 -34.26
N ASN A 490 -8.43 -20.37 -34.55
CA ASN A 490 -8.55 -18.96 -34.93
C ASN A 490 -9.39 -18.11 -33.95
N LYS A 491 -9.48 -18.54 -32.69
CA LYS A 491 -10.03 -17.79 -31.56
C LYS A 491 -8.91 -17.51 -30.56
N LYS A 492 -8.21 -16.40 -30.77
CA LYS A 492 -7.29 -15.87 -29.75
C LYS A 492 -8.08 -15.46 -28.51
N ILE A 493 -7.92 -16.25 -27.45
CA ILE A 493 -8.38 -15.93 -26.10
C ILE A 493 -7.15 -15.41 -25.35
N ASP A 494 -7.21 -14.20 -24.79
CA ASP A 494 -6.11 -13.62 -24.02
C ASP A 494 -5.79 -14.48 -22.79
N GLY A 495 -4.54 -14.94 -22.69
CA GLY A 495 -4.10 -15.83 -21.61
C GLY A 495 -4.20 -15.22 -20.21
N ASP A 496 -4.08 -13.90 -20.08
CA ASP A 496 -4.20 -13.19 -18.80
C ASP A 496 -5.66 -13.03 -18.33
N GLN A 497 -6.67 -13.19 -19.20
CA GLN A 497 -8.06 -13.24 -18.75
C GLN A 497 -8.39 -14.56 -18.04
N LEU A 498 -7.73 -15.68 -18.38
CA LEU A 498 -7.95 -16.95 -17.67
C LEU A 498 -7.62 -16.83 -16.17
N GLY A 499 -6.51 -16.15 -15.83
CA GLY A 499 -5.88 -16.15 -14.50
C GLY A 499 -6.75 -15.74 -13.31
N HIS A 500 -7.87 -15.05 -13.55
CA HIS A 500 -8.76 -14.56 -12.49
C HIS A 500 -10.25 -14.82 -12.72
N LEU A 501 -10.67 -15.36 -13.88
CA LEU A 501 -12.08 -15.73 -14.14
C LEU A 501 -12.63 -16.73 -13.11
N ASN A 502 -11.78 -17.64 -12.61
CA ASN A 502 -12.16 -18.68 -11.65
C ASN A 502 -11.85 -18.32 -10.18
N ALA A 503 -11.36 -17.11 -9.87
CA ALA A 503 -10.93 -16.75 -8.52
C ALA A 503 -12.07 -16.80 -7.48
N PHE A 504 -13.29 -16.49 -7.91
CA PHE A 504 -14.51 -16.54 -7.08
C PHE A 504 -15.24 -17.89 -7.15
N ALA A 505 -14.80 -18.82 -8.00
CA ALA A 505 -15.36 -20.17 -8.07
C ALA A 505 -14.68 -21.07 -7.02
N ASP A 506 -15.49 -21.72 -6.17
CA ASP A 506 -15.01 -22.69 -5.17
C ASP A 506 -14.61 -24.02 -5.81
N LEU A 507 -13.51 -23.96 -6.59
CA LEU A 507 -12.81 -25.04 -7.27
C LEU A 507 -11.64 -25.56 -6.42
N THR A 508 -11.27 -26.82 -6.59
CA THR A 508 -10.10 -27.38 -5.88
C THR A 508 -8.77 -26.94 -6.46
N ASP A 509 -7.67 -27.21 -5.74
CA ASP A 509 -6.30 -26.97 -6.26
C ASP A 509 -5.91 -27.88 -7.44
N LYS A 510 -6.73 -28.86 -7.83
CA LYS A 510 -6.60 -29.58 -9.10
C LYS A 510 -7.46 -28.98 -10.21
N GLU A 511 -8.69 -28.56 -9.89
CA GLU A 511 -9.65 -28.00 -10.83
C GLU A 511 -9.29 -26.59 -11.30
N ASN A 512 -8.83 -25.73 -10.39
CA ASN A 512 -8.50 -24.35 -10.70
C ASN A 512 -7.15 -24.29 -11.46
N PRO A 513 -7.09 -23.86 -12.73
CA PRO A 513 -5.84 -23.81 -13.50
C PRO A 513 -4.88 -22.74 -12.96
N ASP A 514 -5.42 -21.67 -12.39
CA ASP A 514 -4.72 -20.45 -11.95
C ASP A 514 -4.07 -20.63 -10.57
N PHE A 515 -4.59 -21.57 -9.76
CA PHE A 515 -4.08 -21.85 -8.41
C PHE A 515 -2.67 -22.46 -8.43
N SER A 516 -1.67 -21.62 -8.15
CA SER A 516 -0.27 -22.04 -8.00
C SER A 516 0.07 -22.43 -6.56
N THR A 517 0.72 -23.59 -6.35
CA THR A 517 1.17 -23.99 -5.00
C THR A 517 2.43 -23.21 -4.59
N TYR A 518 2.43 -22.64 -3.38
CA TYR A 518 3.26 -21.49 -2.99
C TYR A 518 4.64 -21.81 -2.40
N ASP A 519 5.06 -23.08 -2.32
CA ASP A 519 6.34 -23.48 -1.70
C ASP A 519 7.53 -23.52 -2.68
N LEU A 520 7.40 -22.86 -3.84
CA LEU A 520 8.26 -23.06 -5.02
C LEU A 520 8.68 -21.77 -5.75
N LEU A 521 8.65 -20.61 -5.10
CA LEU A 521 9.42 -19.45 -5.58
C LEU A 521 10.91 -19.72 -5.32
N PRO A 522 11.77 -19.91 -6.33
CA PRO A 522 13.14 -20.33 -6.13
C PRO A 522 14.02 -19.19 -5.58
N ALA A 523 14.28 -19.19 -4.27
CA ALA A 523 15.27 -18.30 -3.66
C ALA A 523 16.71 -18.59 -4.12
N PHE A 524 16.97 -19.78 -4.68
CA PHE A 524 18.31 -20.24 -5.07
C PHE A 524 18.46 -20.76 -6.52
N THR A 525 17.40 -20.79 -7.33
CA THR A 525 17.46 -21.20 -8.75
C THR A 525 17.48 -20.00 -9.71
N LYS A 526 18.03 -18.87 -9.25
CA LYS A 526 18.37 -17.69 -10.06
C LYS A 526 19.90 -17.54 -10.28
N ARG A 527 20.62 -18.66 -10.18
CA ARG A 527 22.03 -18.81 -10.59
C ARG A 527 22.14 -20.02 -11.52
N THR A 528 23.05 -19.91 -12.49
CA THR A 528 23.42 -20.94 -13.48
C THR A 528 22.32 -21.46 -14.41
N SER A 529 21.70 -20.56 -15.16
CA SER A 529 21.71 -20.70 -16.64
C SER A 529 21.68 -19.32 -17.29
N LYS A 530 22.34 -19.18 -18.44
CA LYS A 530 22.55 -17.93 -19.21
C LYS A 530 23.28 -16.80 -18.48
N ALA A 531 24.59 -16.76 -18.70
CA ALA A 531 25.27 -15.50 -18.93
C ALA A 531 24.75 -14.91 -20.26
N THR A 532 23.78 -14.01 -20.15
CA THR A 532 23.32 -13.12 -21.21
C THR A 532 22.74 -11.89 -20.49
N MET A 533 22.78 -10.72 -21.09
CA MET A 533 22.41 -9.48 -20.40
C MET A 533 20.93 -9.43 -19.98
N GLU A 534 20.66 -8.57 -18.99
CA GLU A 534 19.35 -8.03 -18.60
C GLU A 534 18.35 -8.94 -17.89
N GLY A 535 17.44 -8.31 -17.12
CA GLY A 535 16.48 -9.00 -16.26
C GLY A 535 16.03 -8.21 -15.03
N PHE A 536 15.55 -6.97 -15.22
CA PHE A 536 14.70 -6.32 -14.21
C PHE A 536 13.32 -7.00 -14.28
N GLU A 537 12.92 -7.68 -13.21
CA GLU A 537 11.72 -8.51 -13.21
C GLU A 537 10.54 -7.68 -12.69
N LEU A 538 9.47 -7.58 -13.49
CA LEU A 538 8.40 -6.62 -13.26
C LEU A 538 7.12 -7.34 -12.86
N PRO A 539 6.31 -6.75 -11.95
CA PRO A 539 4.98 -7.27 -11.69
C PRO A 539 4.05 -7.07 -12.89
N THR A 540 2.91 -7.73 -12.82
CA THR A 540 1.85 -7.71 -13.84
C THR A 540 0.99 -6.46 -13.74
N ALA A 541 0.48 -5.97 -14.87
CA ALA A 541 -0.27 -4.71 -14.96
C ALA A 541 -1.74 -4.89 -14.51
N PRO A 542 -2.32 -3.94 -13.76
CA PRO A 542 -3.74 -3.93 -13.47
C PRO A 542 -4.53 -3.21 -14.57
N ILE A 543 -5.77 -3.66 -14.77
CA ILE A 543 -6.90 -2.93 -15.39
C ILE A 543 -6.78 -2.67 -16.90
N GLY A 544 -7.65 -3.36 -17.66
CA GLY A 544 -8.02 -2.94 -19.01
C GLY A 544 -9.07 -1.83 -18.96
N PHE A 545 -8.92 -0.82 -19.81
CA PHE A 545 -9.96 0.16 -20.10
C PHE A 545 -10.74 -0.29 -21.34
N GLN A 546 -12.07 -0.22 -21.29
CA GLN A 546 -12.90 -0.08 -22.49
C GLN A 546 -13.08 1.41 -22.79
N ASP A 547 -13.45 1.72 -24.04
CA ASP A 547 -13.82 3.04 -24.60
C ASP A 547 -12.71 3.79 -25.37
N GLY A 548 -12.41 3.33 -26.60
CA GLY A 548 -11.99 4.19 -27.72
C GLY A 548 -10.64 4.92 -27.67
N SER A 549 -9.98 5.03 -26.52
CA SER A 549 -8.82 5.88 -26.27
C SER A 549 -7.49 5.12 -26.19
N ALA A 550 -6.39 5.86 -26.31
CA ALA A 550 -5.02 5.35 -26.21
C ALA A 550 -4.71 4.73 -24.84
N ARG A 551 -3.89 3.67 -24.83
CA ARG A 551 -3.45 3.00 -23.60
C ARG A 551 -2.33 3.79 -22.93
N LEU A 552 -2.61 4.42 -21.80
CA LEU A 552 -1.61 5.17 -21.04
C LEU A 552 -0.61 4.25 -20.32
N LEU A 553 0.68 4.55 -20.43
CA LEU A 553 1.79 3.85 -19.79
C LEU A 553 2.32 4.71 -18.64
N THR A 554 1.76 4.56 -17.44
CA THR A 554 2.16 5.33 -16.25
C THR A 554 3.29 4.64 -15.47
N GLY A 555 4.19 5.44 -14.90
CA GLY A 555 5.36 4.98 -14.15
C GLY A 555 5.08 4.55 -12.71
N ASP A 556 3.91 4.84 -12.15
CA ASP A 556 3.59 4.66 -10.72
C ASP A 556 3.77 3.22 -10.24
N LEU A 557 3.50 2.25 -11.10
CA LEU A 557 3.68 0.83 -10.81
C LEU A 557 5.16 0.48 -10.66
N VAL A 558 6.01 0.93 -11.60
CA VAL A 558 7.47 0.74 -11.56
C VAL A 558 8.08 1.49 -10.37
N VAL A 559 7.57 2.69 -10.07
CA VAL A 559 7.94 3.47 -8.88
C VAL A 559 7.67 2.69 -7.60
N ARG A 560 6.48 2.11 -7.43
CA ARG A 560 6.15 1.26 -6.27
C ARG A 560 7.12 0.08 -6.15
N ASP A 561 7.51 -0.54 -7.25
CA ASP A 561 8.43 -1.69 -7.24
C ASP A 561 9.84 -1.31 -6.74
N ILE A 562 10.35 -0.16 -7.20
CA ILE A 562 11.64 0.38 -6.79
C ILE A 562 11.57 0.89 -5.33
N GLU A 563 10.49 1.53 -4.91
CA GLU A 563 10.26 1.98 -3.52
C GLU A 563 10.34 0.80 -2.54
N HIS A 564 9.61 -0.30 -2.82
CA HIS A 564 9.70 -1.53 -2.02
C HIS A 564 11.10 -2.18 -2.07
N TRP A 565 11.86 -2.02 -3.15
CA TRP A 565 13.25 -2.48 -3.20
C TRP A 565 14.15 -1.63 -2.30
N CYS A 566 14.05 -0.30 -2.38
CA CYS A 566 14.84 0.65 -1.59
C CYS A 566 14.66 0.43 -0.09
N HIS A 567 13.41 0.38 0.40
CA HIS A 567 13.10 0.12 1.80
C HIS A 567 13.71 -1.19 2.33
N ARG A 568 13.79 -2.26 1.52
CA ARG A 568 14.37 -3.55 1.93
C ARG A 568 15.90 -3.58 1.94
N LYS A 569 16.55 -2.53 1.41
CA LYS A 569 17.99 -2.52 1.07
C LYS A 569 18.78 -1.35 1.65
N ALA A 570 18.16 -0.20 1.94
CA ALA A 570 18.84 0.99 2.44
C ALA A 570 19.69 0.69 3.69
N ASP A 571 19.10 0.06 4.71
CA ASP A 571 19.73 -0.11 6.04
C ASP A 571 20.75 -1.27 6.12
N ARG A 572 20.90 -2.08 5.06
CA ARG A 572 21.82 -3.24 5.11
C ARG A 572 23.27 -2.75 5.10
N GLY A 573 24.04 -3.11 6.12
CA GLY A 573 25.46 -2.76 6.26
C GLY A 573 25.77 -1.55 7.16
N GLY A 574 24.88 -1.20 8.10
CA GLY A 574 25.16 -0.30 9.24
C GLY A 574 25.25 1.20 8.93
N ILE A 575 25.77 1.59 7.77
CA ILE A 575 25.88 2.99 7.31
C ILE A 575 24.68 3.33 6.44
N LYS A 576 24.08 4.52 6.57
CA LYS A 576 22.96 4.95 5.71
C LYS A 576 23.48 5.38 4.32
N PRO A 577 22.86 4.97 3.19
CA PRO A 577 23.24 5.44 1.85
C PRO A 577 23.07 6.96 1.72
N VAL A 578 23.97 7.61 0.99
CA VAL A 578 24.01 9.07 0.82
C VAL A 578 24.19 9.42 -0.66
N MET A 579 23.32 10.29 -1.15
CA MET A 579 23.40 10.89 -2.48
C MET A 579 23.78 12.37 -2.35
N ALA A 580 24.87 12.77 -2.99
CA ALA A 580 25.30 14.15 -3.12
C ALA A 580 24.82 14.74 -4.45
N VAL A 581 24.27 15.95 -4.42
CA VAL A 581 23.78 16.66 -5.61
C VAL A 581 24.46 18.02 -5.70
N LEU A 582 25.19 18.23 -6.80
CA LEU A 582 25.77 19.52 -7.16
C LEU A 582 24.78 20.28 -8.04
N PHE A 583 24.45 21.53 -7.72
CA PHE A 583 23.52 22.35 -8.53
C PHE A 583 23.96 23.82 -8.60
N PHE A 584 23.48 24.50 -9.64
CA PHE A 584 23.70 25.93 -9.86
C PHE A 584 22.36 26.65 -9.71
N ASN A 585 22.34 27.78 -9.01
CA ASN A 585 21.12 28.55 -8.74
C ASN A 585 20.79 29.48 -9.92
N THR A 586 20.38 28.88 -11.05
CA THR A 586 20.09 29.57 -12.31
C THR A 586 18.65 30.10 -12.44
N GLY A 587 17.78 29.78 -11.47
CA GLY A 587 16.38 30.22 -11.43
C GLY A 587 15.53 29.39 -10.46
N PRO A 588 14.25 29.77 -10.24
CA PRO A 588 13.35 29.08 -9.31
C PRO A 588 13.22 27.57 -9.59
N ASP A 589 13.09 27.20 -10.87
CA ASP A 589 12.91 25.82 -11.32
C ASP A 589 14.04 24.89 -10.84
N ALA A 590 15.29 25.35 -10.91
CA ALA A 590 16.47 24.59 -10.50
C ALA A 590 16.43 24.25 -8.99
N VAL A 591 15.93 25.18 -8.17
CA VAL A 591 15.77 25.01 -6.72
C VAL A 591 14.63 24.02 -6.41
N ASP A 592 13.53 24.06 -7.16
CA ASP A 592 12.39 23.17 -6.94
C ASP A 592 12.67 21.72 -7.37
N TYR A 593 13.45 21.50 -8.44
CA TYR A 593 13.94 20.16 -8.80
C TYR A 593 14.81 19.52 -7.69
N VAL A 594 15.62 20.32 -6.99
CA VAL A 594 16.43 19.87 -5.84
C VAL A 594 15.53 19.46 -4.67
N LYS A 595 14.49 20.25 -4.35
CA LYS A 595 13.49 19.91 -3.30
C LYS A 595 12.75 18.60 -3.61
N ILE A 596 12.30 18.40 -4.85
CA ILE A 596 11.60 17.19 -5.28
C ILE A 596 12.50 15.95 -5.11
N LYS A 597 13.77 16.03 -5.53
CA LYS A 597 14.75 14.95 -5.36
C LYS A 597 15.02 14.63 -3.88
N ALA A 598 15.08 15.65 -3.01
CA ALA A 598 15.24 15.46 -1.57
C ALA A 598 14.05 14.70 -0.94
N HIS A 599 12.81 15.01 -1.34
CA HIS A 599 11.62 14.32 -0.84
C HIS A 599 11.60 12.83 -1.22
N VAL A 600 11.96 12.48 -2.46
CA VAL A 600 12.06 11.09 -2.91
C VAL A 600 13.19 10.34 -2.18
N ALA A 601 14.34 10.98 -1.96
CA ALA A 601 15.44 10.38 -1.20
C ALA A 601 15.05 10.04 0.24
N ALA A 602 14.36 10.96 0.93
CA ALA A 602 13.87 10.75 2.28
C ALA A 602 12.91 9.54 2.37
N ARG A 603 11.97 9.41 1.42
CA ARG A 603 11.09 8.24 1.32
C ARG A 603 11.88 6.95 1.06
N ALA A 604 12.85 6.97 0.15
CA ALA A 604 13.67 5.81 -0.19
C ALA A 604 14.65 5.35 0.93
N GLY A 605 14.76 6.07 2.04
CA GLY A 605 15.74 5.80 3.10
C GLY A 605 17.16 6.28 2.77
N VAL A 606 17.32 7.16 1.78
CA VAL A 606 18.61 7.71 1.32
C VAL A 606 18.80 9.11 1.91
N SER A 607 19.98 9.40 2.45
CA SER A 607 20.34 10.76 2.88
C SER A 607 20.68 11.62 1.66
N TYR A 608 20.23 12.87 1.64
CA TYR A 608 20.36 13.78 0.51
C TYR A 608 21.17 15.01 0.88
N TRP A 609 22.32 15.23 0.22
CA TRP A 609 23.20 16.38 0.48
C TRP A 609 23.28 17.27 -0.76
N ALA A 610 22.76 18.49 -0.68
CA ALA A 610 22.81 19.46 -1.76
C ALA A 610 23.98 20.44 -1.59
N TYR A 611 24.74 20.64 -2.67
CA TYR A 611 25.88 21.54 -2.77
C TYR A 611 25.59 22.57 -3.87
N GLU A 612 25.47 23.83 -3.46
CA GLU A 612 25.16 24.97 -4.32
C GLU A 612 26.47 25.59 -4.84
N MET A 613 26.62 25.68 -6.16
CA MET A 613 27.78 26.28 -6.81
C MET A 613 27.44 27.67 -7.37
N PRO A 614 28.37 28.64 -7.34
CA PRO A 614 28.23 29.92 -8.03
C PRO A 614 27.98 29.72 -9.53
N VAL A 615 27.07 30.49 -10.11
CA VAL A 615 26.68 30.39 -11.54
C VAL A 615 27.85 30.77 -12.48
N ASP A 616 28.79 31.57 -11.98
CA ASP A 616 30.02 32.03 -12.62
C ASP A 616 31.25 31.14 -12.33
N ALA A 617 31.11 30.05 -11.54
CA ALA A 617 32.22 29.20 -11.15
C ALA A 617 32.98 28.61 -12.37
N PRO A 618 34.33 28.64 -12.39
CA PRO A 618 35.11 28.05 -13.46
C PRO A 618 35.07 26.53 -13.43
N THR A 619 35.21 25.88 -14.58
CA THR A 619 35.18 24.41 -14.71
C THR A 619 36.14 23.67 -13.76
N ILE A 620 37.29 24.28 -13.44
CA ILE A 620 38.29 23.71 -12.51
C ILE A 620 37.75 23.61 -11.08
N GLU A 621 36.97 24.59 -10.63
CA GLU A 621 36.40 24.63 -9.28
C GLU A 621 35.31 23.54 -9.13
N VAL A 622 34.42 23.45 -10.10
CA VAL A 622 33.41 22.38 -10.22
C VAL A 622 34.07 20.99 -10.21
N MET A 623 35.15 20.80 -10.98
CA MET A 623 35.91 19.54 -11.00
C MET A 623 36.62 19.25 -9.66
N THR A 624 37.03 20.27 -8.92
CA THR A 624 37.64 20.12 -7.59
C THR A 624 36.60 19.65 -6.60
N GLN A 625 35.41 20.25 -6.61
CA GLN A 625 34.28 19.82 -5.78
C GLN A 625 33.88 18.37 -6.08
N VAL A 626 33.75 17.98 -7.35
CA VAL A 626 33.47 16.58 -7.74
C VAL A 626 34.55 15.62 -7.23
N LYS A 627 35.83 16.02 -7.27
CA LYS A 627 36.94 15.21 -6.74
C LYS A 627 36.86 15.02 -5.21
N GLU A 628 36.44 16.04 -4.46
CA GLU A 628 36.20 15.92 -3.02
C GLU A 628 35.04 14.96 -2.71
N LEU A 629 33.93 15.07 -3.44
CA LEU A 629 32.78 14.16 -3.31
C LEU A 629 33.16 12.70 -3.63
N ASN A 630 34.01 12.48 -4.63
CA ASN A 630 34.56 11.16 -4.95
C ASN A 630 35.43 10.60 -3.82
N MET A 631 36.31 11.40 -3.22
CA MET A 631 37.19 10.93 -2.13
C MET A 631 36.45 10.70 -0.80
N ASN A 632 35.25 11.27 -0.61
CA ASN A 632 34.48 11.11 0.62
C ASN A 632 33.86 9.69 0.74
N PRO A 633 34.24 8.86 1.74
CA PRO A 633 33.70 7.50 1.89
C PRO A 633 32.25 7.46 2.37
N GLN A 634 31.68 8.56 2.87
CA GLN A 634 30.26 8.64 3.24
C GLN A 634 29.35 8.91 2.05
N ILE A 635 29.89 9.38 0.91
CA ILE A 635 29.10 9.67 -0.30
C ILE A 635 29.12 8.45 -1.20
N HIS A 636 27.92 7.98 -1.56
CA HIS A 636 27.72 6.73 -2.30
C HIS A 636 27.18 6.97 -3.71
N GLY A 637 26.46 8.07 -3.93
CA GLY A 637 26.01 8.52 -5.25
C GLY A 637 26.29 10.01 -5.45
N ILE A 638 26.64 10.41 -6.67
CA ILE A 638 26.91 11.79 -7.08
C ILE A 638 26.04 12.11 -8.29
N LEU A 639 25.40 13.28 -8.26
CA LEU A 639 24.52 13.81 -9.29
C LEU A 639 24.89 15.26 -9.58
N ILE A 640 24.89 15.65 -10.86
CA ILE A 640 25.13 17.03 -11.28
C ILE A 640 23.86 17.53 -11.96
N GLN A 641 23.20 18.52 -11.36
CA GLN A 641 21.91 19.02 -11.82
C GLN A 641 22.08 19.87 -13.09
N ARG A 642 21.61 19.34 -14.22
CA ARG A 642 21.41 20.08 -15.48
C ARG A 642 20.23 21.08 -15.38
N PRO A 643 20.19 22.14 -16.19
CA PRO A 643 21.20 22.56 -17.18
C PRO A 643 22.42 23.20 -16.51
N LEU A 644 23.60 22.96 -17.10
CA LEU A 644 24.85 23.60 -16.69
C LEU A 644 25.00 24.99 -17.33
N PRO A 645 25.60 25.98 -16.64
CA PRO A 645 26.03 27.23 -17.24
C PRO A 645 26.88 27.02 -18.51
N HIS A 646 26.61 27.77 -19.58
CA HIS A 646 27.18 27.56 -20.92
C HIS A 646 28.72 27.57 -20.99
N GLN A 647 29.40 28.21 -20.03
CA GLN A 647 30.86 28.23 -19.95
C GLN A 647 31.49 26.93 -19.40
N LEU A 648 30.68 25.98 -18.90
CA LEU A 648 31.15 24.72 -18.33
C LEU A 648 31.24 23.61 -19.38
N ASN A 649 32.39 22.93 -19.43
CA ASN A 649 32.54 21.74 -20.28
C ASN A 649 31.95 20.51 -19.58
N GLU A 650 30.70 20.19 -19.90
CA GLU A 650 29.95 19.09 -19.31
C GLU A 650 30.66 17.74 -19.43
N ALA A 651 31.10 17.35 -20.62
CA ALA A 651 31.75 16.05 -20.86
C ALA A 651 33.02 15.87 -19.98
N LYS A 652 33.76 16.96 -19.75
CA LYS A 652 34.94 16.97 -18.88
C LYS A 652 34.58 16.90 -17.39
N ILE A 653 33.42 17.42 -16.98
CA ILE A 653 32.94 17.37 -15.59
C ILE A 653 32.36 15.98 -15.28
N MET A 654 31.51 15.44 -16.16
CA MET A 654 30.90 14.11 -15.97
C MET A 654 31.97 13.00 -15.97
N GLY A 655 32.97 13.09 -16.84
CA GLY A 655 34.13 12.19 -16.85
C GLY A 655 35.07 12.30 -15.63
N TYR A 656 34.80 13.19 -14.68
CA TYR A 656 35.50 13.27 -13.39
C TYR A 656 34.75 12.60 -12.24
N ILE A 657 33.50 12.14 -12.43
CA ILE A 657 32.75 11.38 -11.41
C ILE A 657 33.28 9.94 -11.38
N ASP A 658 33.45 9.36 -10.19
CA ASP A 658 33.81 7.94 -10.02
C ASP A 658 32.71 7.04 -10.63
N PRO A 659 33.03 6.07 -11.52
CA PRO A 659 32.04 5.22 -12.19
C PRO A 659 31.13 4.42 -11.24
N VAL A 660 31.58 4.12 -10.02
CA VAL A 660 30.77 3.44 -9.00
C VAL A 660 29.79 4.40 -8.33
N LYS A 661 30.15 5.69 -8.23
CA LYS A 661 29.34 6.75 -7.61
C LYS A 661 28.47 7.53 -8.60
N ASN A 662 28.72 7.43 -9.90
CA ASN A 662 27.86 8.03 -10.91
C ASN A 662 26.50 7.30 -10.92
N ILE A 663 25.42 8.04 -10.65
CA ILE A 663 24.06 7.47 -10.58
C ILE A 663 23.28 7.64 -11.89
N GLU A 664 23.67 8.56 -12.76
CA GLU A 664 23.04 8.76 -14.07
C GLU A 664 23.58 7.75 -15.09
N GLU A 665 24.86 7.40 -14.98
CA GLU A 665 25.54 6.36 -15.74
C GLU A 665 26.21 5.38 -14.77
N TYR A 666 25.67 4.17 -14.65
CA TYR A 666 26.08 3.20 -13.62
C TYR A 666 26.90 2.06 -14.22
N ASP A 667 28.18 1.95 -13.87
CA ASP A 667 29.11 1.09 -14.59
C ASP A 667 29.31 -0.33 -14.00
N LYS A 668 29.35 -1.32 -14.90
CA LYS A 668 29.91 -2.67 -14.70
C LYS A 668 30.72 -3.12 -15.93
N GLY A 669 31.45 -2.20 -16.56
CA GLY A 669 32.11 -2.36 -17.85
C GLY A 669 31.26 -1.98 -19.07
N GLN A 670 30.12 -1.31 -18.87
CA GLN A 670 29.30 -0.63 -19.89
C GLN A 670 28.51 0.52 -19.23
N ALA A 671 28.48 1.69 -19.87
CA ALA A 671 27.72 2.84 -19.42
C ALA A 671 26.22 2.70 -19.74
N ASP A 672 25.37 2.62 -18.71
CA ASP A 672 23.92 2.50 -18.85
C ASP A 672 23.21 3.77 -18.33
N ASN A 673 22.73 4.58 -19.29
CA ASN A 673 21.94 5.78 -19.12
C ASN A 673 20.64 5.48 -18.33
N ILE A 674 20.37 6.32 -17.33
CA ILE A 674 19.25 6.16 -16.40
C ILE A 674 17.86 6.27 -17.06
N ALA A 675 17.70 7.05 -18.12
CA ALA A 675 16.42 7.22 -18.82
C ALA A 675 16.09 6.05 -19.75
N ALA A 676 17.11 5.45 -20.39
CA ALA A 676 16.93 4.21 -21.13
C ALA A 676 16.55 3.06 -20.18
N ASP A 677 17.23 2.93 -19.04
CA ASP A 677 16.88 1.98 -17.96
C ASP A 677 15.43 2.20 -17.47
N ALA A 678 15.01 3.45 -17.22
CA ALA A 678 13.64 3.78 -16.84
C ALA A 678 12.60 3.41 -17.92
N LEU A 679 12.89 3.66 -19.20
CA LEU A 679 12.01 3.33 -20.32
C LEU A 679 11.88 1.82 -20.53
N VAL A 680 12.99 1.08 -20.51
CA VAL A 680 13.00 -0.39 -20.62
C VAL A 680 12.12 -1.02 -19.54
N ARG A 681 12.23 -0.53 -18.30
CA ARG A 681 11.39 -0.97 -17.19
C ARG A 681 9.92 -0.58 -17.41
N LEU A 682 9.63 0.63 -17.90
CA LEU A 682 8.25 1.01 -18.22
C LEU A 682 7.63 0.08 -19.27
N LEU A 683 8.29 -0.12 -20.42
CA LEU A 683 7.78 -1.00 -21.49
C LEU A 683 7.54 -2.43 -21.00
N ALA A 684 8.51 -2.98 -20.27
CA ALA A 684 8.41 -4.34 -19.75
C ALA A 684 7.31 -4.50 -18.67
N ARG A 685 6.97 -3.43 -17.94
CA ARG A 685 5.90 -3.43 -16.91
C ARG A 685 4.50 -3.61 -17.49
N TYR A 686 4.33 -3.17 -18.74
CA TYR A 686 3.09 -3.25 -19.51
C TYR A 686 3.09 -4.41 -20.54
N GLY A 687 4.12 -5.26 -20.53
CA GLY A 687 4.27 -6.39 -21.45
C GLY A 687 4.74 -6.01 -22.86
N LEU A 688 5.15 -4.76 -23.09
CA LEU A 688 5.46 -4.23 -24.42
C LEU A 688 6.92 -4.49 -24.87
N ILE A 689 7.77 -5.07 -24.02
CA ILE A 689 9.20 -5.20 -24.34
C ILE A 689 9.47 -6.22 -25.47
N GLU A 690 8.71 -7.31 -25.54
CA GLU A 690 8.82 -8.29 -26.64
C GLU A 690 8.34 -7.68 -27.97
N SER A 691 7.25 -6.90 -27.92
CA SER A 691 6.78 -6.09 -29.05
C SER A 691 7.83 -5.06 -29.47
N ALA A 692 8.49 -4.39 -28.52
CA ALA A 692 9.54 -3.41 -28.79
C ALA A 692 10.83 -4.04 -29.35
N GLN A 693 11.17 -5.28 -28.99
CA GLN A 693 12.28 -6.04 -29.58
C GLN A 693 12.03 -6.43 -31.05
N GLN A 694 10.76 -6.60 -31.43
CA GLN A 694 10.36 -6.85 -32.83
C GLN A 694 10.01 -5.54 -33.57
N ALA A 695 9.83 -4.44 -32.83
CA ALA A 695 9.51 -3.14 -33.37
C ALA A 695 10.71 -2.49 -34.04
N LYS A 696 10.41 -1.63 -35.02
CA LYS A 696 11.33 -0.56 -35.43
C LYS A 696 11.06 0.64 -34.55
N ILE A 697 12.09 1.04 -33.81
CA ILE A 697 12.06 2.17 -32.88
C ILE A 697 12.72 3.36 -33.57
N GLN A 698 12.01 4.48 -33.65
CA GLN A 698 12.55 5.76 -34.13
C GLN A 698 12.69 6.73 -32.96
N ILE A 699 13.91 7.25 -32.78
CA ILE A 699 14.22 8.28 -31.79
C ILE A 699 14.26 9.63 -32.49
N ALA A 700 13.27 10.47 -32.17
CA ALA A 700 13.10 11.81 -32.73
C ALA A 700 13.55 12.87 -31.71
N GLY A 701 14.56 13.66 -32.08
CA GLY A 701 15.13 14.70 -31.24
C GLY A 701 16.30 14.25 -30.35
N PHE A 702 16.80 15.20 -29.57
CA PHE A 702 17.97 15.11 -28.72
C PHE A 702 17.89 16.23 -27.67
N GLY A 703 18.19 15.95 -26.41
CA GLY A 703 17.94 16.90 -25.33
C GLY A 703 18.61 16.52 -24.00
N ASN A 704 17.93 16.85 -22.89
CA ASN A 704 18.44 16.60 -21.53
C ASN A 704 18.32 15.12 -21.12
N ILE A 705 17.41 14.37 -21.75
CA ILE A 705 17.07 12.99 -21.42
C ILE A 705 17.58 12.03 -22.52
N ILE A 706 17.33 12.35 -23.78
CA ILE A 706 17.83 11.65 -24.97
C ILE A 706 19.24 12.17 -25.30
N THR A 707 20.25 11.53 -24.69
CA THR A 707 21.67 11.77 -24.97
C THR A 707 22.25 10.75 -25.98
N LYS A 708 23.54 10.88 -26.35
CA LYS A 708 24.22 9.91 -27.23
C LYS A 708 24.28 8.53 -26.58
N GLU A 709 24.45 8.50 -25.26
CA GLU A 709 24.52 7.33 -24.40
C GLU A 709 23.14 6.65 -24.31
N PHE A 710 22.04 7.42 -24.23
CA PHE A 710 20.68 6.90 -24.36
C PHE A 710 20.49 6.16 -25.70
N ILE A 711 20.83 6.81 -26.82
CA ILE A 711 20.70 6.20 -28.16
C ILE A 711 21.58 4.94 -28.28
N ASN A 712 22.81 4.99 -27.76
CA ASN A 712 23.74 3.86 -27.76
C ASN A 712 23.30 2.70 -26.84
N GLN A 713 22.54 2.97 -25.78
CA GLN A 713 21.92 1.93 -24.96
C GLN A 713 20.71 1.32 -25.65
N MET A 714 19.80 2.15 -26.19
CA MET A 714 18.64 1.66 -26.94
C MET A 714 19.08 0.77 -28.11
N LYS A 715 20.15 1.13 -28.84
CA LYS A 715 20.74 0.30 -29.91
C LYS A 715 21.39 -1.01 -29.44
N ARG A 716 21.79 -1.12 -28.17
CA ARG A 716 22.27 -2.39 -27.57
C ARG A 716 21.11 -3.30 -27.18
N GLN A 717 20.00 -2.72 -26.75
CA GLN A 717 18.84 -3.42 -26.19
C GLN A 717 17.80 -3.84 -27.23
N PHE A 718 17.66 -3.05 -28.30
CA PHE A 718 16.68 -3.28 -29.36
C PHE A 718 17.38 -3.36 -30.73
N PRO A 719 17.12 -4.40 -31.53
CA PRO A 719 17.89 -4.68 -32.76
C PRO A 719 17.61 -3.71 -33.91
N TYR A 720 16.52 -2.93 -33.86
CA TYR A 720 16.06 -2.07 -34.96
C TYR A 720 15.80 -0.63 -34.50
N VAL A 721 16.84 0.04 -33.97
CA VAL A 721 16.77 1.45 -33.54
C VAL A 721 17.36 2.39 -34.60
N SER A 722 16.50 3.23 -35.16
CA SER A 722 16.87 4.43 -35.92
C SER A 722 16.83 5.66 -35.01
N ALA A 723 17.67 6.65 -35.32
CA ALA A 723 17.69 7.93 -34.62
C ALA A 723 18.02 9.04 -35.62
N SER A 724 17.50 10.24 -35.39
CA SER A 724 17.83 11.43 -36.16
C SER A 724 19.35 11.69 -36.20
N LYS A 725 19.84 12.31 -37.28
CA LYS A 725 21.27 12.63 -37.45
C LYS A 725 21.65 13.86 -36.59
N ASP A 726 22.91 13.90 -36.15
CA ASP A 726 23.44 14.89 -35.20
C ASP A 726 23.04 16.36 -35.50
N PHE A 727 22.78 17.10 -34.42
CA PHE A 727 21.96 18.32 -34.35
C PHE A 727 22.60 19.62 -34.93
N ASP A 728 23.69 19.52 -35.69
CA ASP A 728 24.66 20.60 -35.92
C ASP A 728 24.42 21.43 -37.20
N ILE A 729 23.14 21.66 -37.55
CA ILE A 729 22.75 22.45 -38.73
C ILE A 729 21.91 23.65 -38.29
N ALA A 730 22.23 24.83 -38.81
CA ALA A 730 21.57 26.09 -38.47
C ALA A 730 20.11 26.18 -38.98
N HIS A 731 19.42 27.20 -38.49
CA HIS A 731 18.04 27.56 -38.78
C HIS A 731 17.75 27.71 -40.28
N GLU A 732 16.78 26.96 -40.82
CA GLU A 732 15.47 27.46 -41.32
C GLU A 732 14.62 26.32 -41.93
N ASP A 733 15.21 25.37 -42.67
CA ASP A 733 14.52 24.25 -43.34
C ASP A 733 13.98 23.13 -42.40
N LYS A 734 13.92 23.37 -41.08
CA LYS A 734 13.78 22.31 -40.07
C LYS A 734 12.36 21.75 -39.89
N HIS A 735 11.33 22.37 -40.49
CA HIS A 735 9.94 21.98 -40.22
C HIS A 735 9.47 20.79 -41.07
N GLU A 736 9.97 20.66 -42.29
CA GLU A 736 9.63 19.56 -43.22
C GLU A 736 10.48 18.32 -42.95
N ALA A 737 11.80 18.47 -42.76
CA ALA A 737 12.69 17.34 -42.46
C ALA A 737 12.28 16.57 -41.18
N LEU A 738 11.84 17.28 -40.13
CA LEU A 738 11.37 16.63 -38.90
C LEU A 738 9.96 16.05 -39.05
N GLN A 739 9.15 16.58 -39.96
CA GLN A 739 7.90 15.93 -40.36
C GLN A 739 8.17 14.65 -41.15
N GLU A 740 9.15 14.62 -42.08
CA GLU A 740 9.58 13.40 -42.75
C GLU A 740 10.11 12.34 -41.77
N GLU A 741 10.84 12.73 -40.72
CA GLU A 741 11.31 11.80 -39.68
C GLU A 741 10.17 11.19 -38.86
N VAL A 742 9.09 11.95 -38.57
CA VAL A 742 7.90 11.43 -37.87
C VAL A 742 6.94 10.72 -38.85
N GLN A 743 7.03 11.01 -40.15
CA GLN A 743 6.24 10.43 -41.23
C GLN A 743 7.01 9.40 -42.07
N ALA A 744 8.11 8.83 -41.58
CA ALA A 744 8.85 7.77 -42.28
C ALA A 744 8.01 6.47 -42.40
N PRO A 745 8.26 5.58 -43.38
CA PRO A 745 7.43 4.39 -43.57
C PRO A 745 7.95 3.14 -42.83
N ARG A 746 7.05 2.51 -42.04
CA ARG A 746 7.19 1.21 -41.32
C ARG A 746 7.89 1.27 -39.96
N GLU A 747 7.39 2.08 -39.04
CA GLU A 747 7.85 2.11 -37.65
C GLU A 747 6.71 1.79 -36.68
N THR A 748 7.03 1.07 -35.62
CA THR A 748 6.05 0.52 -34.66
C THR A 748 6.10 1.24 -33.32
N MET A 749 7.20 1.94 -33.02
CA MET A 749 7.40 2.71 -31.79
C MET A 749 8.17 4.01 -32.08
N ILE A 750 7.71 5.13 -31.52
CA ILE A 750 8.37 6.45 -31.57
C ILE A 750 8.74 6.89 -30.14
N ILE A 751 9.93 7.48 -29.98
CA ILE A 751 10.40 8.12 -28.75
C ILE A 751 10.76 9.57 -29.09
N SER A 752 10.22 10.55 -28.36
CA SER A 752 10.45 11.98 -28.62
C SER A 752 10.98 12.74 -27.41
N GLU A 753 12.04 13.53 -27.63
CA GLU A 753 12.37 14.71 -26.82
C GLU A 753 12.72 15.83 -27.79
N LEU A 754 11.74 16.68 -28.05
CA LEU A 754 11.86 17.87 -28.88
C LEU A 754 11.96 19.10 -27.97
N HIS A 755 12.55 20.17 -28.48
CA HIS A 755 12.59 21.47 -27.81
C HIS A 755 11.93 22.50 -28.73
N ARG A 756 10.66 22.23 -29.07
CA ARG A 756 9.86 22.95 -30.09
C ARG A 756 8.53 23.51 -29.58
N GLY A 757 8.19 23.26 -28.33
CA GLY A 757 6.99 23.75 -27.66
C GLY A 757 5.99 22.63 -27.34
N PRO A 758 5.11 22.84 -26.34
CA PRO A 758 4.21 21.81 -25.84
C PRO A 758 3.21 21.34 -26.91
N GLY A 759 3.02 20.03 -27.03
CA GLY A 759 2.07 19.42 -27.96
C GLY A 759 2.42 19.56 -29.45
N PHE A 760 3.71 19.73 -29.78
CA PHE A 760 4.21 19.85 -31.15
C PHE A 760 3.83 18.66 -32.05
N ILE A 761 3.88 17.42 -31.53
CA ILE A 761 3.53 16.20 -32.26
C ILE A 761 2.00 16.09 -32.32
N LYS A 762 1.43 16.41 -33.49
CA LYS A 762 -0.02 16.39 -33.74
C LYS A 762 -0.49 15.02 -34.26
N ALA A 763 -1.79 14.74 -34.09
CA ALA A 763 -2.40 13.50 -34.59
C ALA A 763 -2.18 13.28 -36.10
N SER A 764 -2.16 14.34 -36.92
CA SER A 764 -1.88 14.24 -38.35
C SER A 764 -0.45 13.82 -38.71
N MET A 765 0.50 13.93 -37.78
CA MET A 765 1.91 13.59 -38.00
C MET A 765 2.18 12.10 -37.73
N VAL A 766 1.45 11.50 -36.78
CA VAL A 766 1.61 10.09 -36.39
C VAL A 766 0.76 9.20 -37.28
N LYS A 767 1.39 8.23 -37.96
CA LYS A 767 0.70 7.29 -38.84
C LYS A 767 -0.12 6.23 -38.06
N PRO A 768 -1.16 5.61 -38.66
CA PRO A 768 -1.98 4.59 -38.01
C PRO A 768 -1.24 3.31 -37.60
N GLU A 769 -0.09 3.01 -38.22
CA GLU A 769 0.71 1.82 -37.92
C GLU A 769 1.60 1.95 -36.67
N VAL A 770 1.70 3.15 -36.08
CA VAL A 770 2.46 3.38 -34.84
C VAL A 770 1.67 2.83 -33.65
N SER A 771 2.26 1.88 -32.93
CA SER A 771 1.63 1.20 -31.79
C SER A 771 2.06 1.74 -30.43
N VAL A 772 3.23 2.37 -30.33
CA VAL A 772 3.76 2.93 -29.08
C VAL A 772 4.38 4.31 -29.32
N LEU A 773 4.08 5.28 -28.45
CA LEU A 773 4.65 6.63 -28.46
C LEU A 773 5.14 6.99 -27.05
N VAL A 774 6.39 7.45 -26.93
CA VAL A 774 7.00 7.80 -25.64
C VAL A 774 7.39 9.26 -25.64
N ASP A 775 6.70 10.05 -24.81
CA ASP A 775 6.93 11.47 -24.63
C ASP A 775 7.93 11.71 -23.50
N LEU A 776 9.17 12.05 -23.85
CA LEU A 776 10.22 12.47 -22.91
C LEU A 776 10.40 13.99 -22.88
N GLY A 777 9.73 14.73 -23.77
CA GLY A 777 9.71 16.19 -23.73
C GLY A 777 9.04 16.71 -22.47
N PHE A 778 9.54 17.81 -21.92
CA PHE A 778 8.91 18.50 -20.80
C PHE A 778 9.01 20.02 -20.98
N TYR A 779 7.86 20.69 -20.80
CA TYR A 779 7.75 22.14 -20.78
C TYR A 779 6.98 22.54 -19.52
N VAL A 780 7.55 23.45 -18.72
CA VAL A 780 6.82 24.09 -17.64
C VAL A 780 5.99 25.22 -18.23
N THR A 781 4.67 25.17 -18.05
CA THR A 781 3.73 26.21 -18.48
C THR A 781 2.91 26.70 -17.30
N GLU A 782 2.25 27.86 -17.43
CA GLU A 782 1.32 28.38 -16.41
C GLU A 782 0.16 27.42 -16.09
N LYS A 783 -0.11 26.44 -16.96
CA LYS A 783 -1.15 25.42 -16.81
C LYS A 783 -0.62 24.07 -16.31
N GLY A 784 0.64 24.03 -15.88
CA GLY A 784 1.36 22.82 -15.44
C GLY A 784 2.38 22.31 -16.47
N VAL A 785 2.89 21.11 -16.22
CA VAL A 785 3.88 20.45 -17.09
C VAL A 785 3.17 19.77 -18.26
N ILE A 786 3.67 20.00 -19.48
CA ILE A 786 3.15 19.42 -20.73
C ILE A 786 4.35 18.87 -21.52
N GLY A 787 4.19 17.76 -22.24
CA GLY A 787 5.23 17.18 -23.11
C GLY A 787 5.12 17.57 -24.59
N ASP A 788 5.82 16.86 -25.47
CA ASP A 788 5.81 17.08 -26.92
C ASP A 788 4.53 16.58 -27.61
N VAL A 789 3.76 15.68 -26.97
CA VAL A 789 2.63 15.00 -27.59
C VAL A 789 1.32 15.76 -27.42
N SER A 790 0.65 16.06 -28.53
CA SER A 790 -0.65 16.74 -28.53
C SER A 790 -1.76 15.88 -27.95
N HIS A 791 -2.66 16.46 -27.14
CA HIS A 791 -3.73 15.72 -26.48
C HIS A 791 -4.65 14.92 -27.43
N ALA A 792 -4.82 15.35 -28.69
CA ALA A 792 -5.61 14.64 -29.70
C ALA A 792 -5.05 13.26 -30.10
N LEU A 793 -3.84 12.89 -29.65
CA LEU A 793 -3.31 11.53 -29.81
C LEU A 793 -3.82 10.57 -28.72
N PHE A 794 -4.34 11.07 -27.60
CA PHE A 794 -4.93 10.22 -26.55
C PHE A 794 -6.28 9.61 -26.97
N ASP A 795 -6.91 10.10 -28.03
CA ASP A 795 -8.19 9.58 -28.54
C ASP A 795 -8.01 8.38 -29.52
N ARG A 796 -6.80 7.81 -29.62
CA ARG A 796 -6.48 6.70 -30.54
C ARG A 796 -6.40 5.34 -29.83
N SER A 797 -7.48 4.57 -29.89
CA SER A 797 -7.60 3.18 -29.35
C SER A 797 -6.46 2.20 -29.66
N HIS A 798 -5.73 2.37 -30.76
CA HIS A 798 -4.64 1.47 -31.19
C HIS A 798 -3.25 1.87 -30.66
N LEU A 799 -3.13 3.04 -30.02
CA LEU A 799 -1.86 3.63 -29.64
C LEU A 799 -1.63 3.49 -28.13
N ALA A 800 -0.45 3.03 -27.72
CA ALA A 800 0.01 3.10 -26.33
C ALA A 800 0.90 4.34 -26.14
N ILE A 801 0.65 5.17 -25.13
CA ILE A 801 1.39 6.42 -24.92
C ILE A 801 1.96 6.48 -23.51
N ALA A 802 3.27 6.73 -23.38
CA ALA A 802 3.89 7.15 -22.12
C ALA A 802 3.91 8.69 -22.05
N PRO A 803 3.03 9.35 -21.27
CA PRO A 803 2.91 10.80 -21.25
C PRO A 803 3.94 11.46 -20.32
N THR A 804 4.22 12.75 -20.54
CA THR A 804 4.91 13.59 -19.56
C THR A 804 4.00 14.75 -19.10
N PRO A 805 3.82 14.94 -17.77
CA PRO A 805 4.30 14.11 -16.66
C PRO A 805 3.49 12.80 -16.50
N GLY A 806 4.11 11.78 -15.91
CA GLY A 806 3.44 10.54 -15.48
C GLY A 806 4.04 9.23 -16.02
N GLY A 807 4.78 9.27 -17.12
CA GLY A 807 5.42 8.10 -17.76
C GLY A 807 6.81 7.78 -17.19
N VAL A 808 7.86 8.11 -17.94
CA VAL A 808 9.26 7.75 -17.58
C VAL A 808 9.84 8.66 -16.49
N LEU A 809 9.44 9.94 -16.46
CA LEU A 809 10.03 10.97 -15.58
C LEU A 809 9.93 10.65 -14.06
N PRO A 810 8.82 10.12 -13.51
CA PRO A 810 8.75 9.72 -12.10
C PRO A 810 9.67 8.53 -11.74
N ILE A 811 9.93 7.63 -12.70
CA ILE A 811 10.75 6.43 -12.49
C ILE A 811 12.22 6.81 -12.29
N LEU A 812 12.71 7.82 -13.04
CA LEU A 812 14.08 8.32 -12.96
C LEU A 812 14.51 8.65 -11.52
N LEU A 813 13.67 9.40 -10.80
CA LEU A 813 13.93 9.81 -9.42
C LEU A 813 14.14 8.61 -8.49
N TRP A 814 13.41 7.52 -8.70
CA TRP A 814 13.53 6.31 -7.90
C TRP A 814 14.71 5.43 -8.31
N ILE A 815 15.06 5.36 -9.60
CA ILE A 815 16.27 4.68 -10.05
C ILE A 815 17.54 5.36 -9.51
N MET A 816 17.56 6.70 -9.36
CA MET A 816 18.67 7.42 -8.69
C MET A 816 18.89 6.90 -7.25
N MET A 817 17.81 6.66 -6.50
CA MET A 817 17.88 6.13 -5.14
C MET A 817 18.34 4.66 -5.13
N GLU A 818 17.80 3.83 -6.03
CA GLU A 818 18.26 2.45 -6.18
C GLU A 818 19.76 2.38 -6.51
N ARG A 819 20.22 3.16 -7.49
CA ARG A 819 21.63 3.19 -7.91
C ARG A 819 22.53 3.66 -6.79
N THR A 820 22.14 4.68 -6.01
CA THR A 820 22.86 5.10 -4.78
C THR A 820 23.00 3.95 -3.76
N ILE A 821 21.93 3.18 -3.52
CA ILE A 821 21.95 2.02 -2.61
C ILE A 821 22.81 0.87 -3.16
N ARG A 822 22.82 0.66 -4.49
CA ARG A 822 23.67 -0.35 -5.15
C ARG A 822 25.15 0.04 -5.14
N ALA A 823 25.47 1.32 -5.38
CA ALA A 823 26.82 1.87 -5.28
C ALA A 823 27.41 1.67 -3.88
N LYS A 824 26.65 1.99 -2.81
CA LYS A 824 27.00 1.61 -1.43
C LYS A 824 27.37 0.14 -1.30
N GLN A 825 26.56 -0.77 -1.85
CA GLN A 825 26.81 -2.21 -1.76
C GLN A 825 28.05 -2.69 -2.55
N MET A 826 28.55 -1.89 -3.49
CA MET A 826 29.84 -2.12 -4.17
C MET A 826 31.00 -1.58 -3.35
N ILE A 827 30.94 -0.32 -2.94
CA ILE A 827 31.97 0.36 -2.13
C ILE A 827 32.25 -0.43 -0.83
N VAL A 828 31.22 -0.95 -0.16
CA VAL A 828 31.37 -1.80 1.05
C VAL A 828 32.06 -3.13 0.75
N LYS A 829 31.86 -3.71 -0.45
CA LYS A 829 32.50 -4.98 -0.86
C LYS A 829 33.96 -4.79 -1.26
N GLU A 830 34.27 -3.72 -2.00
CA GLU A 830 35.63 -3.44 -2.47
C GLU A 830 36.55 -3.04 -1.32
N ASN A 831 36.03 -2.31 -0.33
CA ASN A 831 36.75 -1.98 0.91
C ASN A 831 36.92 -3.15 1.89
N GLY A 832 36.63 -4.40 1.49
CA GLY A 832 36.98 -5.60 2.26
C GLY A 832 36.18 -5.84 3.54
N TYR A 833 35.06 -5.13 3.76
CA TYR A 833 34.18 -5.37 4.91
C TYR A 833 33.36 -6.66 4.71
N THR A 834 34.02 -7.80 4.95
CA THR A 834 33.34 -9.09 5.12
C THR A 834 32.52 -9.05 6.40
N ASN A 835 31.19 -9.04 6.27
CA ASN A 835 30.29 -9.32 7.38
C ASN A 835 30.42 -10.81 7.75
N ASP A 836 31.37 -11.13 8.63
CA ASP A 836 31.49 -12.43 9.28
C ASP A 836 31.06 -12.27 10.75
N PRO A 837 29.94 -12.89 11.19
CA PRO A 837 29.44 -12.73 12.55
C PRO A 837 30.18 -13.67 13.52
N GLY A 838 31.47 -13.40 13.75
CA GLY A 838 32.23 -13.91 14.90
C GLY A 838 33.68 -14.34 14.62
N ILE A 839 34.63 -13.48 15.00
CA ILE A 839 35.97 -13.80 15.52
C ILE A 839 36.48 -12.56 16.31
N ASP A 840 37.29 -12.79 17.34
CA ASP A 840 37.69 -11.86 18.43
C ASP A 840 38.02 -10.39 18.07
N GLU A 841 37.59 -9.47 18.95
CA GLU A 841 37.93 -8.04 18.92
C GLU A 841 39.40 -7.71 19.26
N ASP A 842 40.21 -8.69 19.67
CA ASP A 842 41.52 -8.45 20.32
C ASP A 842 42.76 -8.42 19.38
N ASN A 843 42.61 -8.65 18.07
CA ASN A 843 43.76 -8.79 17.15
C ASN A 843 43.60 -8.19 15.75
N LEU A 844 43.62 -6.85 15.63
CA LEU A 844 44.11 -6.19 14.40
C LEU A 844 44.69 -4.79 14.68
N LYS A 845 45.98 -4.75 15.02
CA LYS A 845 46.75 -3.49 15.12
C LYS A 845 46.90 -2.86 13.74
N CYS A 846 46.50 -1.59 13.61
CA CYS A 846 46.77 -0.79 12.42
C CYS A 846 48.28 -0.75 12.08
N PRO A 847 48.67 -0.84 10.80
CA PRO A 847 49.95 -0.31 10.36
C PRO A 847 50.00 1.19 10.64
N LYS A 848 51.06 1.67 11.32
CA LYS A 848 51.25 3.11 11.54
C LYS A 848 51.65 3.83 10.24
N PRO A 849 51.36 5.13 10.09
CA PRO A 849 51.56 5.85 8.84
C PRO A 849 53.04 6.06 8.51
N ILE A 850 53.36 6.07 7.21
CA ILE A 850 54.60 6.66 6.70
C ILE A 850 54.36 8.17 6.59
N THR A 851 55.08 8.95 7.39
CA THR A 851 55.09 10.42 7.32
C THR A 851 55.84 10.94 6.10
N SER A 852 55.47 12.14 5.66
CA SER A 852 56.01 12.81 4.48
C SER A 852 57.46 13.28 4.62
N GLN A 853 58.19 13.16 3.50
CA GLN A 853 59.31 13.99 3.03
C GLN A 853 60.69 13.97 3.74
N GLU A 854 61.70 13.94 2.85
CA GLU A 854 63.08 14.44 2.95
C GLU A 854 64.21 13.65 3.66
N ALA A 855 65.39 13.78 3.00
CA ALA A 855 66.77 13.65 3.49
C ALA A 855 67.28 12.35 4.15
N GLY A 856 68.08 11.62 3.36
CA GLY A 856 69.33 10.87 3.65
C GLY A 856 69.80 10.49 5.09
N SER A 857 70.47 9.31 5.13
CA SER A 857 71.57 8.88 6.05
C SER A 857 71.31 7.78 7.12
N ARG A 858 71.84 6.59 6.81
CA ARG A 858 72.57 5.60 7.67
C ARG A 858 72.04 5.11 9.06
N ARG A 859 71.89 3.78 9.12
CA ARG A 859 72.42 2.77 10.11
C ARG A 859 71.74 2.45 11.48
N THR A 860 71.28 1.19 11.57
CA THR A 860 71.51 0.14 12.63
C THR A 860 70.89 0.13 14.06
N ARG A 861 69.97 -0.84 14.27
CA ARG A 861 69.96 -1.97 15.28
C ARG A 861 69.52 -1.80 16.78
N THR A 862 68.70 -2.78 17.23
CA THR A 862 68.60 -3.49 18.57
C THR A 862 67.79 -2.97 19.80
N GLU A 863 66.71 -3.73 20.15
CA GLU A 863 66.35 -4.41 21.44
C GLU A 863 65.86 -3.74 22.77
N SER A 864 64.63 -4.14 23.17
CA SER A 864 64.21 -4.73 24.49
C SER A 864 63.54 -3.90 25.66
N LYS A 865 63.00 -4.65 26.64
CA LYS A 865 61.90 -4.47 27.65
C LYS A 865 62.43 -4.18 29.11
N PRO A 866 61.65 -4.19 30.25
CA PRO A 866 60.27 -3.72 30.61
C PRO A 866 60.04 -3.13 32.07
N SER A 867 58.80 -2.68 32.38
CA SER A 867 57.96 -2.95 33.62
C SER A 867 57.82 -1.99 34.87
N ARG A 868 56.52 -1.80 35.28
CA ARG A 868 55.87 -1.99 36.64
C ARG A 868 55.64 -0.88 37.74
N TRP A 869 54.37 -0.82 38.23
CA TRP A 869 53.77 -0.45 39.57
C TRP A 869 53.45 1.03 40.01
N LEU A 870 52.76 1.18 41.18
CA LEU A 870 51.64 2.11 41.53
C LEU A 870 51.85 3.01 42.81
N GLU A 871 50.81 3.80 43.17
CA GLU A 871 50.54 4.60 44.43
C GLU A 871 51.09 6.06 44.49
N GLY A 872 50.49 7.08 45.15
CA GLY A 872 49.18 7.26 45.84
C GLY A 872 49.04 8.63 46.61
N PHE A 873 47.85 8.91 47.21
CA PHE A 873 47.54 9.79 48.39
C PHE A 873 47.32 11.36 48.36
N CYS A 874 46.09 11.76 48.78
CA CYS A 874 45.65 12.75 49.84
C CYS A 874 45.46 14.31 49.75
N LEU A 875 44.19 14.73 50.00
CA LEU A 875 43.61 15.69 51.01
C LEU A 875 43.67 17.25 50.99
N SER A 876 42.47 17.88 50.90
CA SER A 876 41.92 19.06 51.66
C SER A 876 42.44 20.51 51.40
N SER A 877 41.69 21.64 51.56
CA SER A 877 40.23 21.92 51.71
C SER A 877 39.85 23.44 51.55
N SER A 878 38.66 23.74 50.98
CA SER A 878 37.75 24.93 51.21
C SER A 878 38.27 26.39 51.03
N LYS A 879 37.53 27.46 50.65
CA LYS A 879 36.13 27.83 50.26
C LYS A 879 36.25 28.85 49.08
N SER A 880 35.27 29.27 48.28
CA SER A 880 33.80 29.40 48.39
C SER A 880 33.17 29.30 46.97
N THR A 881 32.20 28.42 46.71
CA THR A 881 30.74 28.58 46.93
C THR A 881 30.04 29.53 45.94
N ILE A 882 29.76 29.01 44.74
CA ILE A 882 28.41 29.07 44.16
C ILE A 882 28.00 27.61 43.87
N CYS A 883 26.86 27.16 44.41
CA CYS A 883 26.22 25.89 44.03
C CYS A 883 25.45 26.12 42.72
N LEU A 884 25.39 25.18 41.78
CA LEU A 884 24.85 23.83 41.96
C LEU A 884 25.78 22.69 41.52
N LYS A 885 25.39 21.47 41.90
CA LYS A 885 26.19 20.24 42.07
C LYS A 885 25.48 19.08 41.33
N PRO A 886 26.08 17.89 41.14
CA PRO A 886 27.19 17.61 40.22
C PRO A 886 26.87 16.43 39.26
N ALA A 887 27.87 15.99 38.50
CA ALA A 887 27.81 14.93 37.50
C ALA A 887 27.97 13.49 38.01
N SER A 888 27.73 12.53 37.10
CA SER A 888 28.46 11.26 36.97
C SER A 888 28.61 10.97 35.46
N SER A 889 29.79 11.27 34.89
CA SER A 889 30.79 10.28 34.42
C SER A 889 30.34 9.48 33.17
N GLY A 890 30.99 9.56 31.99
CA GLY A 890 32.21 10.28 31.60
C GLY A 890 33.32 9.33 31.19
N GLU A 891 33.38 9.00 29.90
CA GLU A 891 34.49 8.33 29.23
C GLU A 891 34.54 8.78 27.74
N ASP A 892 35.75 8.71 27.18
CA ASP A 892 36.15 8.81 25.77
C ASP A 892 36.02 10.14 24.97
N ASP A 893 37.13 10.89 25.02
CA ASP A 893 37.60 11.73 23.89
C ASP A 893 37.81 10.86 22.63
N PHE A 894 36.91 10.95 21.66
CA PHE A 894 37.12 10.37 20.32
C PHE A 894 37.70 11.39 19.33
N LEU A 895 38.69 10.94 18.56
CA LEU A 895 39.44 11.72 17.58
C LEU A 895 38.54 12.46 16.57
N LEU A 896 38.77 13.76 16.44
CA LEU A 896 38.20 14.60 15.38
C LEU A 896 38.73 14.17 14.00
N LEU A 897 37.87 13.56 13.19
CA LEU A 897 38.01 13.48 11.74
C LEU A 897 37.63 14.84 11.09
N PRO A 898 38.12 15.15 9.88
CA PRO A 898 38.06 16.50 9.32
C PRO A 898 36.63 17.02 9.13
N SER A 899 36.51 18.34 9.29
CA SER A 899 35.25 19.09 9.39
C SER A 899 34.29 18.87 8.23
N TYR A 900 33.09 18.43 8.56
CA TYR A 900 31.87 18.68 7.79
C TYR A 900 31.73 20.17 7.43
N PRO A 901 31.24 20.54 6.23
CA PRO A 901 30.66 21.86 6.02
C PRO A 901 29.36 21.93 6.81
N ALA A 902 29.40 22.56 7.99
CA ALA A 902 28.29 22.63 8.93
C ALA A 902 27.01 23.23 8.31
N GLU A 903 27.12 24.03 7.25
CA GLU A 903 25.99 24.54 6.46
C GLU A 903 25.18 23.44 5.78
N ALA A 904 25.80 22.41 5.22
CA ALA A 904 25.07 21.33 4.54
C ALA A 904 24.22 20.52 5.54
N GLU A 905 24.79 20.26 6.71
CA GLU A 905 24.08 19.57 7.80
C GLU A 905 23.00 20.46 8.43
N ALA A 906 23.25 21.76 8.57
CA ALA A 906 22.25 22.73 9.04
C ALA A 906 21.09 22.89 8.07
N ARG A 907 21.36 22.98 6.75
CA ARG A 907 20.33 22.97 5.69
C ARG A 907 19.53 21.65 5.72
N THR A 908 20.19 20.50 5.85
CA THR A 908 19.51 19.19 5.98
C THR A 908 18.61 19.14 7.22
N ARG A 909 19.12 19.51 8.39
CA ARG A 909 18.32 19.57 9.63
C ARG A 909 17.18 20.59 9.58
N ALA A 910 17.32 21.67 8.81
CA ALA A 910 16.24 22.64 8.57
C ALA A 910 15.14 22.04 7.68
N ILE A 911 15.52 21.32 6.61
CA ILE A 911 14.61 20.61 5.71
C ILE A 911 13.85 19.50 6.47
N ASP A 912 14.54 18.68 7.28
CA ASP A 912 13.91 17.63 8.08
C ASP A 912 12.89 18.20 9.09
N ARG A 913 13.22 19.34 9.72
CA ARG A 913 12.30 20.05 10.63
C ARG A 913 11.09 20.63 9.89
N TYR A 914 11.31 21.20 8.69
CA TYR A 914 10.23 21.68 7.83
C TYR A 914 9.28 20.53 7.47
N LEU A 915 9.81 19.42 6.97
CA LEU A 915 9.03 18.25 6.57
C LEU A 915 8.25 17.62 7.73
N ALA A 916 8.85 17.56 8.93
CA ALA A 916 8.15 17.09 10.13
C ALA A 916 7.00 18.02 10.56
N ALA A 917 7.17 19.34 10.43
CA ALA A 917 6.12 20.32 10.69
C ALA A 917 5.01 20.26 9.64
N GLU A 918 5.36 20.12 8.36
CA GLU A 918 4.40 20.02 7.25
C GLU A 918 3.56 18.74 7.33
N SER A 919 4.18 17.61 7.72
CA SER A 919 3.48 16.34 7.99
C SER A 919 2.50 16.44 9.16
N GLN A 920 2.70 17.36 10.12
CA GLN A 920 1.71 17.65 11.16
C GLN A 920 0.62 18.63 10.69
N ARG A 921 0.94 19.59 9.83
CA ARG A 921 -0.03 20.54 9.25
C ARG A 921 -1.02 19.86 8.31
N SER A 922 -0.54 18.98 7.43
CA SER A 922 -1.37 18.19 6.53
C SER A 922 -2.46 17.38 7.27
N LYS A 923 -2.15 16.88 8.49
CA LYS A 923 -3.11 16.16 9.36
C LYS A 923 -4.19 17.04 9.99
N ARG A 924 -4.18 18.36 9.76
CA ARG A 924 -5.18 19.34 10.24
C ARG A 924 -5.84 20.12 9.10
N GLN A 925 -5.62 19.68 7.86
CA GLN A 925 -6.16 20.31 6.66
C GLN A 925 -7.42 19.54 6.23
N LEU A 926 -8.54 20.25 6.07
CA LEU A 926 -9.82 19.71 5.61
C LEU A 926 -10.07 20.19 4.18
N LYS A 927 -10.06 19.27 3.22
CA LYS A 927 -10.30 19.61 1.80
C LYS A 927 -11.80 19.71 1.53
N ILE A 928 -12.23 20.81 0.93
CA ILE A 928 -13.63 21.09 0.57
C ILE A 928 -13.67 21.32 -0.94
N ILE A 929 -14.52 20.59 -1.66
CA ILE A 929 -14.63 20.71 -3.13
C ILE A 929 -15.90 21.46 -3.51
N LEU A 930 -15.77 22.43 -4.41
CA LEU A 930 -16.85 23.30 -4.89
C LEU A 930 -17.43 22.82 -6.24
N PHE A 931 -18.74 22.62 -6.28
CA PHE A 931 -19.56 22.24 -7.44
C PHE A 931 -20.70 23.25 -7.69
N GLY A 932 -21.41 23.12 -8.81
CA GLY A 932 -22.41 24.09 -9.27
C GLY A 932 -21.85 25.08 -10.30
N ASP A 933 -22.53 26.22 -10.46
CA ASP A 933 -22.22 27.22 -11.49
C ASP A 933 -20.80 27.81 -11.38
N GLU A 934 -20.18 28.10 -12.53
CA GLU A 934 -18.79 28.60 -12.56
C GLU A 934 -18.62 30.02 -12.04
N HIS A 935 -19.60 30.89 -12.24
CA HIS A 935 -19.56 32.26 -11.73
C HIS A 935 -19.71 32.26 -10.21
N GLU A 936 -20.72 31.54 -9.70
CA GLU A 936 -21.01 31.45 -8.26
C GLU A 936 -19.91 30.72 -7.47
N LYS A 937 -19.34 29.62 -8.00
CA LYS A 937 -18.16 28.97 -7.42
C LYS A 937 -16.97 29.94 -7.31
N SER A 938 -16.72 30.71 -8.37
CA SER A 938 -15.62 31.68 -8.38
C SER A 938 -15.85 32.81 -7.40
N LEU A 939 -17.08 33.33 -7.33
CA LEU A 939 -17.48 34.35 -6.36
C LEU A 939 -17.28 33.87 -4.92
N PHE A 940 -17.71 32.64 -4.61
CA PHE A 940 -17.55 32.03 -3.29
C PHE A 940 -16.06 31.84 -2.92
N LEU A 941 -15.24 31.33 -3.86
CA LEU A 941 -13.80 31.16 -3.65
C LEU A 941 -13.09 32.51 -3.41
N LYS A 942 -13.43 33.54 -4.19
CA LYS A 942 -12.92 34.90 -4.02
C LYS A 942 -13.32 35.52 -2.67
N GLN A 943 -14.58 35.37 -2.27
CA GLN A 943 -15.07 35.82 -0.97
C GLN A 943 -14.35 35.12 0.20
N ALA A 944 -14.19 33.80 0.13
CA ALA A 944 -13.49 33.03 1.14
C ALA A 944 -12.03 33.49 1.32
N ARG A 945 -11.35 33.84 0.22
CA ARG A 945 -9.99 34.41 0.24
C ARG A 945 -9.92 35.75 0.98
N LEU A 946 -10.88 36.66 0.77
CA LEU A 946 -10.88 37.98 1.41
C LEU A 946 -11.08 37.91 2.94
N LEU A 947 -11.62 36.81 3.46
CA LEU A 947 -11.72 36.58 4.90
C LEU A 947 -10.36 36.33 5.58
N GLU A 948 -9.33 35.99 4.80
CA GLU A 948 -7.94 35.81 5.28
C GLU A 948 -7.08 37.03 5.02
N LEU A 949 -7.06 37.49 3.76
CA LEU A 949 -6.06 38.41 3.23
C LEU A 949 -6.73 39.45 2.33
N PRO A 950 -6.75 40.74 2.70
CA PRO A 950 -7.22 41.81 1.84
C PRO A 950 -6.26 42.03 0.67
N LEU A 951 -6.78 42.59 -0.44
CA LEU A 951 -5.99 42.79 -1.67
C LEU A 951 -4.79 43.71 -1.43
N SER A 952 -3.60 43.20 -1.77
CA SER A 952 -2.35 43.95 -1.70
C SER A 952 -2.28 45.08 -2.74
N HIS A 953 -1.33 46.01 -2.58
CA HIS A 953 -1.18 47.14 -3.51
C HIS A 953 -0.85 46.69 -4.94
N ASN A 954 -0.05 45.62 -5.09
CA ASN A 954 0.31 45.07 -6.40
C ASN A 954 -0.90 44.42 -7.06
N GLU A 955 -1.67 43.62 -6.33
CA GLU A 955 -2.90 43.03 -6.87
C GLU A 955 -3.93 44.09 -7.26
N ARG A 956 -4.05 45.19 -6.50
CA ARG A 956 -4.89 46.32 -6.89
C ARG A 956 -4.40 46.98 -8.19
N ALA A 957 -3.09 46.98 -8.47
CA ALA A 957 -2.58 47.41 -9.78
C ALA A 957 -2.93 46.38 -10.88
N ASP A 958 -2.80 45.09 -10.62
CA ASP A 958 -3.17 44.03 -11.57
C ASP A 958 -4.67 44.05 -11.89
N VAL A 959 -5.53 44.28 -10.89
CA VAL A 959 -6.99 44.40 -11.07
C VAL A 959 -7.36 45.69 -11.79
N ARG A 960 -6.56 46.76 -11.69
CA ARG A 960 -6.77 48.00 -12.45
C ARG A 960 -6.62 47.75 -13.95
N VAL A 961 -5.58 47.00 -14.34
CA VAL A 961 -5.34 46.62 -15.75
C VAL A 961 -6.48 45.76 -16.26
N GLU A 962 -6.87 44.72 -15.51
CA GLU A 962 -7.89 43.78 -15.97
C GLU A 962 -9.30 44.39 -15.99
N ALA A 963 -9.67 45.22 -15.01
CA ALA A 963 -10.93 45.95 -15.04
C ALA A 963 -11.02 46.89 -16.26
N ARG A 964 -9.92 47.54 -16.65
CA ARG A 964 -9.85 48.35 -17.87
C ARG A 964 -10.01 47.49 -19.12
N ARG A 965 -9.27 46.38 -19.25
CA ARG A 965 -9.39 45.43 -20.38
C ARG A 965 -10.81 44.88 -20.50
N PHE A 966 -11.41 44.44 -19.39
CA PHE A 966 -12.75 43.85 -19.38
C PHE A 966 -13.83 44.86 -19.79
N VAL A 967 -13.81 46.06 -19.21
CA VAL A 967 -14.73 47.14 -19.60
C VAL A 967 -14.51 47.59 -21.05
N ALA A 968 -13.27 47.65 -21.54
CA ALA A 968 -12.98 47.91 -22.95
C ALA A 968 -13.55 46.81 -23.86
N SER A 969 -13.44 45.54 -23.50
CA SER A 969 -14.04 44.42 -24.25
C SER A 969 -15.57 44.56 -24.37
N MET A 970 -16.26 44.88 -23.25
CA MET A 970 -17.70 45.14 -23.26
C MET A 970 -18.06 46.33 -24.17
N CYS A 971 -17.26 47.39 -24.13
CA CYS A 971 -17.41 48.55 -25.02
C CYS A 971 -17.23 48.17 -26.49
N ARG A 972 -16.30 47.27 -26.82
CA ARG A 972 -16.07 46.78 -28.20
C ARG A 972 -17.24 45.95 -28.72
N GLU A 973 -17.77 45.04 -27.91
CA GLU A 973 -18.94 44.23 -28.26
C GLU A 973 -20.19 45.11 -28.48
N CYS A 974 -20.44 46.09 -27.61
CA CYS A 974 -21.51 47.06 -27.82
C CYS A 974 -21.27 47.93 -29.07
N LEU A 975 -20.03 48.23 -29.45
CA LEU A 975 -19.71 48.92 -30.72
C LEU A 975 -19.87 48.03 -31.95
N LEU A 976 -19.66 46.71 -31.85
CA LEU A 976 -19.98 45.76 -32.94
C LEU A 976 -21.48 45.75 -33.22
N ILE A 977 -22.31 45.76 -32.17
CA ILE A 977 -23.77 45.94 -32.31
C ILE A 977 -24.07 47.29 -32.96
N VAL A 978 -23.38 48.37 -32.58
CA VAL A 978 -23.55 49.68 -33.25
C VAL A 978 -23.15 49.67 -34.74
N ASP A 979 -22.09 48.96 -35.16
CA ASP A 979 -21.73 48.84 -36.58
C ASP A 979 -22.78 48.03 -37.36
N GLU A 980 -23.35 46.97 -36.78
CA GLU A 980 -24.40 46.17 -37.39
C GLU A 980 -25.70 46.96 -37.63
N TYR A 981 -26.16 47.72 -36.62
CA TYR A 981 -27.47 48.40 -36.68
C TYR A 981 -27.41 49.85 -37.22
N ALA A 982 -26.30 50.59 -37.04
CA ALA A 982 -26.26 52.04 -37.34
C ALA A 982 -25.27 52.46 -38.44
N CYS A 983 -24.18 51.71 -38.69
CA CYS A 983 -23.11 52.12 -39.62
C CYS A 983 -23.43 51.88 -41.11
N THR A 984 -24.55 52.42 -41.60
CA THR A 984 -24.88 52.36 -43.03
C THR A 984 -24.02 53.32 -43.88
N PRO A 985 -23.72 53.01 -45.15
CA PRO A 985 -22.89 53.87 -46.02
C PRO A 985 -23.43 55.29 -46.28
N LYS A 986 -24.71 55.53 -45.98
CA LYS A 986 -25.34 56.86 -46.03
C LYS A 986 -25.02 57.68 -44.78
N LEU A 987 -25.20 57.08 -43.60
CA LEU A 987 -24.99 57.75 -42.30
C LEU A 987 -23.51 58.03 -42.03
N ILE A 988 -22.59 57.11 -42.40
CA ILE A 988 -21.13 57.32 -42.29
C ILE A 988 -20.65 58.56 -43.08
N LYS A 989 -21.31 58.91 -44.19
CA LYS A 989 -20.99 60.12 -44.97
C LYS A 989 -21.56 61.41 -44.38
N ALA A 990 -22.56 61.31 -43.51
CA ALA A 990 -23.18 62.45 -42.85
C ALA A 990 -22.52 62.77 -41.50
N HIS A 991 -22.10 61.75 -40.76
CA HIS A 991 -21.51 61.90 -39.42
C HIS A 991 -20.18 61.16 -39.32
N THR A 992 -19.10 61.92 -39.10
CA THR A 992 -17.73 61.40 -39.01
C THR A 992 -17.51 60.49 -37.79
N VAL A 993 -18.32 60.63 -36.73
CA VAL A 993 -18.29 59.75 -35.55
C VAL A 993 -18.53 58.27 -35.88
N LEU A 994 -19.41 57.96 -36.84
CA LEU A 994 -19.63 56.56 -37.28
C LEU A 994 -18.45 56.02 -38.10
N GLY A 995 -17.68 56.90 -38.75
CA GLY A 995 -16.40 56.53 -39.35
C GLY A 995 -15.37 56.08 -38.32
N ARG A 996 -15.33 56.76 -37.15
CA ARG A 996 -14.45 56.38 -36.02
C ARG A 996 -14.80 55.01 -35.43
N VAL A 997 -16.08 54.67 -35.31
CA VAL A 997 -16.53 53.32 -34.90
C VAL A 997 -15.87 52.25 -35.76
N LYS A 998 -15.93 52.41 -37.09
CA LYS A 998 -15.43 51.43 -38.04
C LYS A 998 -13.91 51.34 -38.11
N ASP A 999 -13.21 52.48 -37.96
CA ASP A 999 -11.73 52.50 -37.84
C ASP A 999 -11.27 51.69 -36.62
N ILE A 1000 -11.82 52.00 -35.44
CA ILE A 1000 -11.52 51.32 -34.18
C ILE A 1000 -11.78 49.81 -34.26
N LEU A 1001 -12.92 49.39 -34.82
CA LEU A 1001 -13.25 47.97 -34.96
C LEU A 1001 -12.31 47.22 -35.93
N SER A 1002 -11.70 47.93 -36.89
CA SER A 1002 -10.78 47.35 -37.87
C SER A 1002 -9.35 47.11 -37.35
N ARG A 1003 -8.99 47.65 -36.18
CA ARG A 1003 -7.69 47.42 -35.53
C ARG A 1003 -7.66 46.05 -34.85
N GLU A 1004 -6.55 45.32 -35.02
CA GLU A 1004 -6.35 44.01 -34.39
C GLU A 1004 -5.78 44.14 -32.96
N GLY A 1005 -6.53 43.63 -31.98
CA GLY A 1005 -6.10 43.55 -30.58
C GLY A 1005 -6.77 44.57 -29.64
N LEU A 1006 -6.92 44.19 -28.37
CA LEU A 1006 -7.39 45.06 -27.27
C LEU A 1006 -6.24 45.50 -26.34
N ASP A 1007 -4.99 45.17 -26.69
CA ASP A 1007 -3.79 45.44 -25.89
C ASP A 1007 -3.04 46.70 -26.35
N ASP A 1008 -3.53 47.40 -27.39
CA ASP A 1008 -3.04 48.70 -27.85
C ASP A 1008 -3.70 49.86 -27.06
N GLU A 1009 -2.88 50.65 -26.38
CA GLU A 1009 -3.32 51.74 -25.50
C GLU A 1009 -4.00 52.87 -26.30
N GLU A 1010 -3.57 53.14 -27.54
CA GLU A 1010 -4.17 54.15 -28.44
C GLU A 1010 -5.60 53.76 -28.85
N THR A 1011 -5.81 52.48 -29.19
CA THR A 1011 -7.14 51.93 -29.54
C THR A 1011 -8.09 51.96 -28.34
N VAL A 1012 -7.61 51.63 -27.13
CA VAL A 1012 -8.42 51.70 -25.90
C VAL A 1012 -8.77 53.14 -25.53
N GLU A 1013 -7.83 54.08 -25.61
CA GLU A 1013 -8.10 55.51 -25.38
C GLU A 1013 -9.11 56.06 -26.40
N SER A 1014 -8.97 55.68 -27.68
CA SER A 1014 -9.90 56.05 -28.75
C SER A 1014 -11.32 55.52 -28.51
N MET A 1015 -11.46 54.28 -27.99
CA MET A 1015 -12.75 53.71 -27.59
C MET A 1015 -13.37 54.44 -26.41
N VAL A 1016 -12.60 54.72 -25.36
CA VAL A 1016 -13.08 55.43 -24.16
C VAL A 1016 -13.52 56.85 -24.51
N SER A 1017 -12.75 57.53 -25.36
CA SER A 1017 -13.10 58.84 -25.94
C SER A 1017 -14.42 58.78 -26.70
N LEU A 1018 -14.61 57.79 -27.58
CA LEU A 1018 -15.83 57.59 -28.36
C LEU A 1018 -17.08 57.31 -27.49
N TYR A 1019 -16.95 56.54 -26.39
CA TYR A 1019 -18.04 56.34 -25.41
C TYR A 1019 -18.37 57.59 -24.58
N CYS A 1020 -17.42 58.52 -24.47
CA CYS A 1020 -17.62 59.81 -23.82
C CYS A 1020 -18.13 60.89 -24.78
N ASP A 1021 -18.18 60.62 -26.09
CA ASP A 1021 -18.61 61.56 -27.12
C ASP A 1021 -20.15 61.62 -27.21
N ASP A 1022 -20.71 62.82 -27.01
CA ASP A 1022 -22.16 63.02 -27.08
C ASP A 1022 -22.69 63.07 -28.53
N GLU A 1023 -21.82 63.26 -29.53
CA GLU A 1023 -22.21 63.16 -30.94
C GLU A 1023 -22.68 61.73 -31.28
N LEU A 1024 -22.05 60.69 -30.72
CA LEU A 1024 -22.47 59.30 -30.93
C LEU A 1024 -23.89 59.05 -30.42
N ARG A 1025 -24.24 59.59 -29.24
CA ARG A 1025 -25.60 59.46 -28.66
C ARG A 1025 -26.64 60.19 -29.49
N LEU A 1026 -26.28 61.35 -30.05
CA LEU A 1026 -27.17 62.12 -30.92
C LEU A 1026 -27.47 61.36 -32.21
N VAL A 1027 -26.43 60.86 -32.89
CA VAL A 1027 -26.55 60.16 -34.18
C VAL A 1027 -27.30 58.83 -34.04
N LEU A 1028 -27.09 58.10 -32.94
CA LEU A 1028 -27.87 56.89 -32.65
C LEU A 1028 -29.37 57.22 -32.53
N LYS A 1029 -29.73 58.28 -31.79
CA LYS A 1029 -31.12 58.74 -31.65
C LYS A 1029 -31.73 59.20 -32.97
N GLU A 1030 -30.96 59.81 -33.87
CA GLU A 1030 -31.41 60.14 -35.24
C GLU A 1030 -31.64 58.90 -36.12
N SER A 1031 -30.90 57.81 -35.88
CA SER A 1031 -31.13 56.51 -36.54
C SER A 1031 -32.21 55.63 -35.89
N GLY A 1032 -32.85 56.09 -34.80
CA GLY A 1032 -33.91 55.37 -34.10
C GLY A 1032 -33.43 54.34 -33.08
N HIS A 1033 -32.12 54.31 -32.77
CA HIS A 1033 -31.52 53.42 -31.79
C HIS A 1033 -31.06 54.21 -30.55
N ASN A 1034 -30.98 53.56 -29.39
CA ASN A 1034 -30.44 54.19 -28.19
C ASN A 1034 -29.28 53.37 -27.63
N LEU A 1035 -28.17 54.06 -27.30
CA LEU A 1035 -26.98 53.42 -26.78
C LEU A 1035 -27.27 52.75 -25.42
N GLU A 1036 -28.02 53.43 -24.54
CA GLU A 1036 -28.37 52.89 -23.22
C GLU A 1036 -29.23 51.61 -23.31
N ASP A 1037 -30.08 51.47 -24.34
CA ASP A 1037 -30.90 50.27 -24.53
C ASP A 1037 -30.09 49.12 -25.17
N ILE A 1038 -29.11 49.44 -26.04
CA ILE A 1038 -28.13 48.47 -26.57
C ILE A 1038 -27.26 47.93 -25.44
N GLU A 1039 -26.67 48.82 -24.61
CA GLU A 1039 -25.89 48.47 -23.43
C GLU A 1039 -26.70 47.56 -22.50
N ARG A 1040 -27.93 47.96 -22.15
CA ARG A 1040 -28.79 47.20 -21.24
C ARG A 1040 -29.16 45.83 -21.78
N ARG A 1041 -29.45 45.71 -23.08
CA ARG A 1041 -29.76 44.43 -23.73
C ARG A 1041 -28.55 43.51 -23.74
N PHE A 1042 -27.39 44.00 -24.18
CA PHE A 1042 -26.14 43.24 -24.13
C PHE A 1042 -25.78 42.78 -22.71
N LEU A 1043 -25.95 43.66 -21.72
CA LEU A 1043 -25.70 43.34 -20.31
C LEU A 1043 -26.68 42.30 -19.76
N ASN A 1044 -27.97 42.39 -20.06
CA ASN A 1044 -28.96 41.36 -19.69
C ASN A 1044 -28.62 40.00 -20.32
N ASP A 1045 -28.32 39.98 -21.62
CA ASP A 1045 -28.13 38.74 -22.38
C ASP A 1045 -26.79 38.04 -22.06
N ARG A 1046 -25.74 38.80 -21.69
CA ARG A 1046 -24.36 38.28 -21.55
C ARG A 1046 -23.74 38.42 -20.16
N PHE A 1047 -24.11 39.44 -19.38
CA PHE A 1047 -23.49 39.76 -18.09
C PHE A 1047 -24.49 40.27 -17.02
N PRO A 1048 -25.59 39.55 -16.72
CA PRO A 1048 -26.67 40.06 -15.87
C PRO A 1048 -26.22 40.42 -14.44
N HIS A 1049 -25.20 39.73 -13.91
CA HIS A 1049 -24.57 40.04 -12.62
C HIS A 1049 -23.95 41.44 -12.53
N ILE A 1050 -23.57 42.06 -13.67
CA ILE A 1050 -23.03 43.42 -13.68
C ILE A 1050 -24.15 44.45 -13.41
N LEU A 1051 -25.40 44.15 -13.76
CA LEU A 1051 -26.54 45.04 -13.53
C LEU A 1051 -27.01 45.06 -12.07
N THR A 1052 -26.64 44.04 -11.29
CA THR A 1052 -26.94 43.96 -9.85
C THR A 1052 -25.81 44.52 -8.96
N CYS A 1053 -24.67 44.91 -9.54
CA CYS A 1053 -23.54 45.47 -8.79
C CYS A 1053 -23.85 46.85 -8.21
N SER A 1054 -23.50 47.08 -6.95
CA SER A 1054 -23.50 48.43 -6.34
C SER A 1054 -22.54 49.41 -7.02
N CYS A 1055 -21.57 48.89 -7.79
CA CYS A 1055 -20.60 49.64 -8.58
C CYS A 1055 -21.17 50.23 -9.88
N THR A 1056 -22.34 49.78 -10.32
CA THR A 1056 -23.04 50.17 -11.55
C THR A 1056 -24.39 50.80 -11.20
N THR A 1057 -24.41 51.76 -10.28
CA THR A 1057 -25.64 52.47 -9.88
C THR A 1057 -26.37 53.05 -11.12
N ASN A 1058 -27.47 52.37 -11.47
CA ASN A 1058 -28.36 52.58 -12.61
C ASN A 1058 -27.92 52.00 -13.98
N GLY A 1059 -27.13 50.92 -14.02
CA GLY A 1059 -26.98 50.06 -15.22
C GLY A 1059 -26.40 50.74 -16.47
N ASP A 1060 -25.61 51.80 -16.26
CA ASP A 1060 -25.08 52.71 -17.28
C ASP A 1060 -23.59 52.42 -17.49
N LEU A 1061 -23.22 51.89 -18.67
CA LEU A 1061 -21.84 51.49 -18.96
C LEU A 1061 -20.92 52.71 -19.07
N SER A 1062 -21.43 53.85 -19.55
CA SER A 1062 -20.66 55.10 -19.64
C SER A 1062 -20.17 55.59 -18.29
N LYS A 1063 -20.97 55.46 -17.22
CA LYS A 1063 -20.52 55.75 -15.84
C LYS A 1063 -19.42 54.79 -15.38
N LEU A 1064 -19.53 53.50 -15.71
CA LEU A 1064 -18.52 52.51 -15.35
C LEU A 1064 -17.19 52.79 -16.07
N VAL A 1065 -17.24 53.09 -17.37
CA VAL A 1065 -16.09 53.51 -18.18
C VAL A 1065 -15.40 54.74 -17.55
N LYS A 1066 -16.15 55.80 -17.26
CA LYS A 1066 -15.62 57.03 -16.64
C LYS A 1066 -14.97 56.78 -15.28
N ARG A 1067 -15.47 55.83 -14.49
CA ARG A 1067 -14.87 55.43 -13.20
C ARG A 1067 -13.58 54.64 -13.36
N VAL A 1068 -13.56 53.62 -14.22
CA VAL A 1068 -12.46 52.64 -14.36
C VAL A 1068 -11.26 53.22 -15.13
N PHE A 1069 -11.51 54.15 -16.06
CA PHE A 1069 -10.46 54.83 -16.84
C PHE A 1069 -9.97 56.15 -16.21
N ALA A 1070 -10.52 56.58 -15.08
CA ALA A 1070 -9.97 57.72 -14.34
C ALA A 1070 -8.51 57.49 -13.91
N PRO A 1071 -7.63 58.51 -13.94
CA PRO A 1071 -6.23 58.38 -13.50
C PRO A 1071 -6.10 57.96 -12.03
N GLU A 1072 -6.99 58.49 -11.18
CA GLU A 1072 -7.09 58.26 -9.74
C GLU A 1072 -7.73 56.90 -9.37
N TYR A 1073 -8.17 56.09 -10.35
CA TYR A 1073 -8.96 54.88 -10.09
C TYR A 1073 -8.15 53.85 -9.28
N VAL A 1074 -8.54 53.60 -8.03
CA VAL A 1074 -8.03 52.50 -7.20
C VAL A 1074 -9.10 51.42 -7.13
N PRO A 1075 -8.86 50.20 -7.65
CA PRO A 1075 -9.83 49.12 -7.55
C PRO A 1075 -10.17 48.76 -6.11
N THR A 1076 -11.46 48.54 -5.89
CA THR A 1076 -12.01 48.02 -4.65
C THR A 1076 -12.06 46.49 -4.68
N GLU A 1077 -12.34 45.87 -3.53
CA GLU A 1077 -12.57 44.43 -3.45
C GLU A 1077 -13.81 44.00 -4.27
N HIS A 1078 -14.83 44.86 -4.40
CA HIS A 1078 -15.97 44.62 -5.30
C HIS A 1078 -15.55 44.60 -6.77
N ASP A 1079 -14.66 45.51 -7.19
CA ASP A 1079 -14.14 45.52 -8.56
C ASP A 1079 -13.35 44.24 -8.87
N TRP A 1080 -12.67 43.66 -7.88
CA TRP A 1080 -12.00 42.37 -8.02
C TRP A 1080 -12.97 41.18 -8.11
N LEU A 1081 -14.07 41.19 -7.36
CA LEU A 1081 -15.11 40.16 -7.46
C LEU A 1081 -15.68 40.09 -8.89
N HIS A 1082 -16.06 41.25 -9.45
CA HIS A 1082 -16.79 41.31 -10.73
C HIS A 1082 -15.90 41.36 -11.99
N PHE A 1083 -14.73 42.01 -11.98
CA PHE A 1083 -13.96 42.25 -13.22
C PHE A 1083 -12.70 41.40 -13.40
N ASP A 1084 -12.07 40.88 -12.33
CA ASP A 1084 -10.88 40.04 -12.48
C ASP A 1084 -11.26 38.61 -12.91
N GLN A 1085 -11.27 38.40 -14.23
CA GLN A 1085 -11.62 37.11 -14.85
C GLN A 1085 -10.40 36.23 -15.15
N ARG A 1086 -9.16 36.71 -14.96
CA ARG A 1086 -7.93 35.96 -15.27
C ARG A 1086 -7.80 34.61 -14.53
N ARG A 1087 -8.44 34.46 -13.37
CA ARG A 1087 -8.46 33.17 -12.65
C ARG A 1087 -9.41 32.12 -13.25
N LEU A 1088 -10.27 32.46 -14.21
CA LEU A 1088 -11.08 31.51 -14.99
C LEU A 1088 -10.24 30.70 -16.02
N GLY A 1089 -8.95 30.54 -15.76
CA GLY A 1089 -8.08 29.65 -16.52
C GLY A 1089 -8.42 28.18 -16.26
N ARG A 1090 -8.43 27.36 -17.32
CA ARG A 1090 -8.72 25.91 -17.26
C ARG A 1090 -7.81 25.23 -16.24
N GLY A 1091 -8.38 24.72 -15.14
CA GLY A 1091 -7.61 24.14 -14.03
C GLY A 1091 -8.38 24.05 -12.71
N VAL A 1092 -7.68 23.62 -11.66
CA VAL A 1092 -8.15 23.63 -10.27
C VAL A 1092 -7.65 24.91 -9.59
N GLN A 1093 -8.56 25.68 -8.99
CA GLN A 1093 -8.23 26.85 -8.17
C GLN A 1093 -8.36 26.50 -6.69
N GLU A 1094 -7.50 27.07 -5.84
CA GLU A 1094 -7.58 26.87 -4.40
C GLU A 1094 -7.66 28.18 -3.59
N ALA A 1095 -8.32 28.09 -2.43
CA ALA A 1095 -8.26 29.08 -1.37
C ALA A 1095 -8.10 28.38 -0.02
N LEU A 1096 -7.18 28.87 0.80
CA LEU A 1096 -7.01 28.41 2.18
C LEU A 1096 -7.80 29.33 3.11
N VAL A 1097 -8.44 28.76 4.14
CA VAL A 1097 -9.10 29.51 5.22
C VAL A 1097 -8.77 28.85 6.55
N HIS A 1098 -7.95 29.51 7.36
CA HIS A 1098 -7.53 29.10 8.69
C HIS A 1098 -8.59 29.48 9.73
N ARG A 1099 -9.07 28.49 10.50
CA ARG A 1099 -9.99 28.70 11.63
C ARG A 1099 -9.54 27.85 12.81
N ASP A 1100 -9.33 28.52 13.95
CA ASP A 1100 -8.85 27.96 15.22
C ASP A 1100 -7.60 27.07 15.08
N SER A 1101 -7.78 25.76 14.97
CA SER A 1101 -6.72 24.75 14.86
C SER A 1101 -6.68 24.01 13.52
N HIS A 1102 -7.53 24.38 12.56
CA HIS A 1102 -7.71 23.69 11.28
C HIS A 1102 -7.55 24.64 10.08
N THR A 1103 -7.13 24.08 8.96
CA THR A 1103 -7.05 24.80 7.68
C THR A 1103 -8.08 24.20 6.74
N LEU A 1104 -9.07 24.97 6.32
CA LEU A 1104 -9.97 24.58 5.24
C LEU A 1104 -9.27 24.86 3.90
N GLN A 1105 -9.18 23.86 3.03
CA GLN A 1105 -8.67 24.01 1.66
C GLN A 1105 -9.86 23.90 0.70
N LEU A 1106 -10.35 25.04 0.23
CA LEU A 1106 -11.43 25.14 -0.74
C LEU A 1106 -10.86 24.95 -2.14
N LEU A 1107 -11.42 24.02 -2.90
CA LEU A 1107 -10.98 23.63 -4.25
C LEU A 1107 -12.12 23.84 -5.25
N GLN A 1108 -12.00 24.83 -6.15
CA GLN A 1108 -12.87 24.96 -7.32
C GLN A 1108 -12.26 24.21 -8.49
N ILE A 1109 -13.05 23.36 -9.15
CA ILE A 1109 -12.65 22.70 -10.39
C ILE A 1109 -13.34 23.42 -11.55
N THR A 1110 -12.53 23.97 -12.46
CA THR A 1110 -12.96 24.79 -13.61
C THR A 1110 -12.71 24.02 -14.92
N ASP A 1111 -13.63 23.14 -15.32
CA ASP A 1111 -13.71 22.61 -16.70
C ASP A 1111 -15.11 22.06 -17.06
N ARG A 1112 -15.65 22.47 -18.22
CA ARG A 1112 -17.01 22.11 -18.66
C ARG A 1112 -17.11 20.74 -19.34
N SER A 1113 -16.03 20.17 -19.90
CA SER A 1113 -16.12 18.88 -20.60
C SER A 1113 -14.80 18.10 -20.67
N ILE A 1114 -14.90 16.77 -20.60
CA ILE A 1114 -13.85 15.77 -20.91
C ILE A 1114 -12.73 15.58 -19.85
N GLN A 1115 -12.34 16.58 -19.05
CA GLN A 1115 -11.19 16.40 -18.11
C GLN A 1115 -11.50 15.83 -16.71
N ARG A 1116 -12.78 15.59 -16.36
CA ARG A 1116 -13.19 15.20 -14.99
C ARG A 1116 -12.51 13.91 -14.46
N GLN A 1117 -12.15 12.96 -15.33
CA GLN A 1117 -11.47 11.72 -14.94
C GLN A 1117 -10.02 11.94 -14.46
N LYS A 1118 -9.32 12.99 -14.92
CA LYS A 1118 -7.90 13.23 -14.62
C LYS A 1118 -7.62 13.58 -13.16
N TRP A 1119 -8.60 14.12 -12.45
CA TRP A 1119 -8.44 14.62 -11.07
C TRP A 1119 -9.20 13.78 -10.04
N ILE A 1120 -10.16 12.96 -10.46
CA ILE A 1120 -11.07 12.21 -9.57
C ILE A 1120 -10.29 11.33 -8.57
N HIS A 1121 -9.25 10.64 -9.03
CA HIS A 1121 -8.42 9.75 -8.19
C HIS A 1121 -7.44 10.49 -7.26
N ILE A 1122 -7.31 11.81 -7.40
CA ILE A 1122 -6.49 12.68 -6.53
C ILE A 1122 -7.38 13.40 -5.49
N LEU A 1123 -8.68 13.52 -5.79
CA LEU A 1123 -9.63 14.33 -5.02
C LEU A 1123 -10.58 13.51 -4.15
N VAL A 1124 -10.92 12.27 -4.53
CA VAL A 1124 -11.95 11.47 -3.85
C VAL A 1124 -11.52 10.99 -2.45
N ASP A 1125 -10.29 10.52 -2.29
CA ASP A 1125 -9.87 9.81 -1.06
C ASP A 1125 -9.65 10.74 0.16
N ASP A 1126 -9.52 12.05 -0.04
CA ASP A 1126 -9.18 13.05 0.99
C ASP A 1126 -10.24 14.18 1.14
N ALA A 1127 -11.36 14.15 0.42
CA ALA A 1127 -12.38 15.20 0.48
C ALA A 1127 -13.17 15.14 1.80
N ALA A 1128 -12.99 16.13 2.67
CA ALA A 1128 -13.72 16.23 3.93
C ALA A 1128 -15.19 16.62 3.72
N CYS A 1129 -15.51 17.34 2.65
CA CYS A 1129 -16.86 17.80 2.34
C CYS A 1129 -16.99 18.30 0.88
N LEU A 1130 -18.19 18.19 0.31
CA LEU A 1130 -18.58 18.79 -0.96
C LEU A 1130 -19.58 19.93 -0.74
N VAL A 1131 -19.44 21.01 -1.50
CA VAL A 1131 -20.36 22.16 -1.48
C VAL A 1131 -20.81 22.43 -2.91
N TYR A 1132 -22.12 22.37 -3.16
CA TYR A 1132 -22.73 22.70 -4.45
C TYR A 1132 -23.43 24.05 -4.35
N ILE A 1133 -23.14 24.96 -5.28
CA ILE A 1133 -23.67 26.34 -5.29
C ILE A 1133 -24.56 26.53 -6.51
N CYS A 1134 -25.85 26.81 -6.28
CA CYS A 1134 -26.86 26.97 -7.32
C CYS A 1134 -27.43 28.39 -7.29
N ASP A 1135 -27.47 29.05 -8.45
CA ASP A 1135 -28.03 30.38 -8.61
C ASP A 1135 -29.55 30.30 -8.80
N LEU A 1136 -30.33 30.91 -7.90
CA LEU A 1136 -31.78 30.99 -8.07
C LEU A 1136 -32.21 32.05 -9.09
N ALA A 1137 -31.34 32.98 -9.49
CA ALA A 1137 -31.67 34.05 -10.43
C ALA A 1137 -31.73 33.59 -11.91
N VAL A 1138 -31.29 32.36 -12.22
CA VAL A 1138 -31.33 31.79 -13.59
C VAL A 1138 -32.55 30.88 -13.85
N TYR A 1139 -33.55 30.88 -12.97
CA TYR A 1139 -34.67 29.93 -13.02
C TYR A 1139 -35.51 29.99 -14.31
N ASP A 1140 -35.65 31.18 -14.90
CA ASP A 1140 -36.41 31.49 -16.11
C ASP A 1140 -35.54 31.55 -17.39
N GLN A 1141 -34.22 31.40 -17.24
CA GLN A 1141 -33.28 31.44 -18.36
C GLN A 1141 -33.18 30.08 -19.05
N SER A 1142 -33.23 30.05 -20.37
CA SER A 1142 -32.94 28.87 -21.17
C SER A 1142 -31.43 28.66 -21.39
N LEU A 1143 -31.06 27.46 -21.85
CA LEU A 1143 -29.72 27.22 -22.37
C LEU A 1143 -29.51 28.02 -23.67
N LEU A 1144 -28.27 28.43 -23.91
CA LEU A 1144 -27.89 29.16 -25.13
C LEU A 1144 -27.81 28.24 -26.36
N GLU A 1145 -27.77 26.93 -26.11
CA GLU A 1145 -27.68 25.86 -27.10
C GLU A 1145 -29.04 25.15 -27.32
N ASP A 1146 -29.97 25.31 -26.38
CA ASP A 1146 -31.32 24.74 -26.41
C ASP A 1146 -32.30 25.65 -25.67
N GLU A 1147 -33.14 26.38 -26.42
CA GLU A 1147 -34.16 27.26 -25.88
C GLU A 1147 -35.28 26.52 -25.12
N THR A 1148 -35.38 25.19 -25.24
CA THR A 1148 -36.44 24.39 -24.59
C THR A 1148 -36.09 23.93 -23.17
N THR A 1149 -34.81 23.98 -22.79
CA THR A 1149 -34.33 23.54 -21.47
C THR A 1149 -33.94 24.75 -20.59
N SER A 1150 -34.51 24.82 -19.38
CA SER A 1150 -34.14 25.83 -18.36
C SER A 1150 -32.78 25.51 -17.72
N ARG A 1151 -31.97 26.54 -17.44
CA ARG A 1151 -30.68 26.43 -16.74
C ARG A 1151 -30.82 25.81 -15.35
N LEU A 1152 -31.89 26.14 -14.63
CA LEU A 1152 -32.19 25.52 -13.33
C LEU A 1152 -32.49 24.01 -13.46
N HIS A 1153 -33.01 23.56 -14.61
CA HIS A 1153 -33.19 22.14 -14.87
C HIS A 1153 -31.84 21.43 -15.10
N GLU A 1154 -30.93 22.05 -15.86
CA GLU A 1154 -29.55 21.53 -16.03
C GLU A 1154 -28.82 21.43 -14.68
N ASP A 1155 -28.85 22.49 -13.86
CA ASP A 1155 -28.25 22.52 -12.52
C ASP A 1155 -28.82 21.41 -11.62
N LEU A 1156 -30.13 21.17 -11.66
CA LEU A 1156 -30.77 20.09 -10.92
C LEU A 1156 -30.34 18.70 -11.39
N MET A 1157 -30.23 18.47 -12.69
CA MET A 1157 -29.73 17.19 -13.23
C MET A 1157 -28.24 16.97 -12.90
N LEU A 1158 -27.43 18.04 -12.91
CA LEU A 1158 -26.03 17.99 -12.52
C LEU A 1158 -25.87 17.72 -11.02
N PHE A 1159 -26.69 18.36 -10.18
CA PHE A 1159 -26.74 18.08 -8.74
C PHE A 1159 -27.14 16.63 -8.46
N ASP A 1160 -28.23 16.13 -9.06
CA ASP A 1160 -28.70 14.75 -8.89
C ASP A 1160 -27.65 13.71 -9.35
N SER A 1161 -26.95 13.99 -10.46
CA SER A 1161 -25.85 13.16 -10.95
C SER A 1161 -24.66 13.09 -9.97
N ILE A 1162 -24.34 14.19 -9.29
CA ILE A 1162 -23.23 14.24 -8.32
C ILE A 1162 -23.67 13.65 -6.97
N ALA A 1163 -24.87 13.97 -6.49
CA ALA A 1163 -25.40 13.50 -5.21
C ALA A 1163 -25.62 11.98 -5.18
N ASN A 1164 -26.06 11.38 -6.30
CA ASN A 1164 -26.20 9.92 -6.45
C ASN A 1164 -24.92 9.23 -6.97
N SER A 1165 -23.80 9.95 -7.07
CA SER A 1165 -22.53 9.37 -7.50
C SER A 1165 -21.97 8.42 -6.45
N ARG A 1166 -21.73 7.17 -6.84
CA ARG A 1166 -21.08 6.13 -6.00
C ARG A 1166 -19.75 6.56 -5.36
N TRP A 1167 -19.09 7.56 -5.95
CA TRP A 1167 -17.80 8.10 -5.49
C TRP A 1167 -17.92 9.05 -4.29
N PHE A 1168 -19.12 9.56 -4.00
CA PHE A 1168 -19.37 10.55 -2.95
C PHE A 1168 -20.41 10.10 -1.91
N THR A 1169 -20.81 8.83 -1.95
CA THR A 1169 -21.86 8.22 -1.11
C THR A 1169 -21.67 8.39 0.41
N GLN A 1170 -20.44 8.68 0.88
CA GLN A 1170 -20.13 8.91 2.29
C GLN A 1170 -19.57 10.32 2.56
N THR A 1171 -19.46 11.19 1.55
CA THR A 1171 -18.90 12.53 1.71
C THR A 1171 -20.01 13.51 2.13
N PRO A 1172 -19.85 14.29 3.22
CA PRO A 1172 -20.83 15.29 3.60
C PRO A 1172 -21.08 16.30 2.49
N PHE A 1173 -22.35 16.59 2.20
CA PHE A 1173 -22.77 17.42 1.08
C PHE A 1173 -23.57 18.63 1.57
N PHE A 1174 -23.15 19.85 1.21
CA PHE A 1174 -23.92 21.07 1.43
C PHE A 1174 -24.41 21.64 0.10
N VAL A 1175 -25.62 22.18 0.11
CA VAL A 1175 -26.17 22.97 -1.00
C VAL A 1175 -26.31 24.42 -0.54
N ILE A 1176 -25.76 25.34 -1.33
CA ILE A 1176 -25.87 26.78 -1.14
C ILE A 1176 -26.74 27.32 -2.27
N LEU A 1177 -27.84 27.98 -1.90
CA LEU A 1177 -28.71 28.68 -2.85
C LEU A 1177 -28.35 30.16 -2.82
N SER A 1178 -27.80 30.68 -3.91
CA SER A 1178 -27.40 32.09 -4.01
C SER A 1178 -28.47 32.95 -4.71
N ASN A 1179 -28.24 34.27 -4.70
CA ASN A 1179 -29.09 35.30 -5.31
C ASN A 1179 -30.60 35.24 -4.95
N VAL A 1180 -30.94 34.67 -3.79
CA VAL A 1180 -32.31 34.56 -3.23
C VAL A 1180 -33.08 35.88 -3.27
N SER A 1181 -32.41 37.02 -3.06
CA SER A 1181 -33.02 38.35 -3.11
C SER A 1181 -33.44 38.76 -4.53
N ALA A 1182 -32.66 38.40 -5.56
CA ALA A 1182 -33.01 38.66 -6.95
C ALA A 1182 -34.22 37.81 -7.38
N PHE A 1183 -34.19 36.51 -7.05
CA PHE A 1183 -35.32 35.59 -7.25
C PHE A 1183 -36.63 36.11 -6.62
N ARG A 1184 -36.56 36.59 -5.36
CA ARG A 1184 -37.70 37.21 -4.65
C ARG A 1184 -38.17 38.50 -5.31
N ASN A 1185 -37.26 39.36 -5.78
CA ASN A 1185 -37.62 40.60 -6.45
C ASN A 1185 -38.34 40.34 -7.78
N ILE A 1186 -37.88 39.36 -8.58
CA ILE A 1186 -38.57 38.95 -9.82
C ILE A 1186 -39.98 38.44 -9.47
N HIS A 1187 -40.12 37.63 -8.42
CA HIS A 1187 -41.43 37.14 -7.96
C HIS A 1187 -42.32 38.21 -7.29
N SER A 1188 -41.80 39.40 -7.02
CA SER A 1188 -42.60 40.55 -6.53
C SER A 1188 -43.19 41.39 -7.67
N ALA A 1189 -42.70 41.21 -8.91
CA ALA A 1189 -43.26 41.79 -10.12
C ALA A 1189 -44.26 40.82 -10.77
N GLU A 1190 -45.38 41.35 -11.26
CA GLU A 1190 -46.59 40.61 -11.67
C GLU A 1190 -46.31 39.44 -12.65
N GLY A 1191 -46.64 38.20 -12.26
CA GLY A 1191 -46.61 37.04 -13.19
C GLY A 1191 -46.57 35.62 -12.60
N VAL A 1192 -46.78 35.41 -11.30
CA VAL A 1192 -46.20 34.25 -10.58
C VAL A 1192 -47.08 32.98 -10.47
N MET A 1193 -48.38 33.02 -10.76
CA MET A 1193 -49.24 31.85 -10.53
C MET A 1193 -48.92 30.61 -11.39
N GLY A 1194 -48.36 30.77 -12.60
CA GLY A 1194 -48.02 29.64 -13.48
C GLY A 1194 -46.72 28.90 -13.13
N ALA A 1195 -45.76 29.61 -12.52
CA ALA A 1195 -44.46 29.03 -12.13
C ALA A 1195 -44.56 28.16 -10.86
N ILE A 1196 -45.44 28.53 -9.93
CA ILE A 1196 -45.64 27.77 -8.69
C ILE A 1196 -46.33 26.42 -8.99
N GLU A 1197 -47.34 26.38 -9.86
CA GLU A 1197 -48.00 25.12 -10.27
C GLU A 1197 -47.04 24.16 -11.01
N THR A 1198 -46.03 24.67 -11.71
CA THR A 1198 -45.00 23.82 -12.35
C THR A 1198 -43.91 23.38 -11.38
N MET A 1199 -43.58 24.16 -10.34
CA MET A 1199 -42.62 23.76 -9.30
C MET A 1199 -43.16 22.76 -8.27
N GLU A 1200 -44.48 22.61 -8.10
CA GLU A 1200 -45.03 21.60 -7.17
C GLU A 1200 -44.67 20.15 -7.56
N ASN A 1201 -44.37 19.87 -8.83
CA ASN A 1201 -44.07 18.53 -9.33
C ASN A 1201 -42.57 18.17 -9.46
N THR A 1202 -41.63 19.07 -9.13
CA THR A 1202 -40.18 18.78 -9.23
C THR A 1202 -39.57 18.34 -7.90
N GLN A 1203 -38.49 17.54 -7.94
CA GLN A 1203 -37.80 17.04 -6.74
C GLN A 1203 -37.31 18.17 -5.81
N LEU A 1204 -37.02 19.37 -6.36
CA LEU A 1204 -36.61 20.53 -5.58
C LEU A 1204 -37.67 20.91 -4.51
N SER A 1205 -38.97 20.73 -4.77
CA SER A 1205 -40.01 21.01 -3.77
C SER A 1205 -39.99 20.03 -2.58
N LYS A 1206 -39.57 18.78 -2.81
CA LYS A 1206 -39.30 17.80 -1.74
C LYS A 1206 -38.06 18.17 -0.94
N VAL A 1207 -36.96 18.48 -1.62
CA VAL A 1207 -35.70 18.89 -0.96
C VAL A 1207 -35.92 20.13 -0.08
N LEU A 1208 -36.63 21.14 -0.59
CA LEU A 1208 -36.95 22.36 0.18
C LEU A 1208 -37.89 22.08 1.39
N LYS A 1209 -38.83 21.13 1.27
CA LYS A 1209 -39.67 20.67 2.39
C LYS A 1209 -38.88 19.86 3.43
N GLU A 1210 -37.97 18.99 2.99
CA GLU A 1210 -37.14 18.15 3.88
C GLU A 1210 -36.08 18.96 4.63
N LEU A 1211 -35.59 20.06 4.04
CA LEU A 1211 -34.70 21.03 4.68
C LEU A 1211 -35.40 21.94 5.72
N GLY A 1212 -36.70 21.79 5.94
CA GLY A 1212 -37.44 22.50 6.99
C GLY A 1212 -37.59 24.01 6.78
N MET A 1213 -37.32 24.51 5.56
CA MET A 1213 -37.62 25.89 5.22
C MET A 1213 -39.15 26.06 5.11
N PRO A 1214 -39.75 27.06 5.78
CA PRO A 1214 -41.20 27.22 5.76
C PRO A 1214 -41.68 27.53 4.33
N PRO A 1215 -42.87 27.07 3.92
CA PRO A 1215 -43.50 27.56 2.71
C PRO A 1215 -43.65 29.08 2.83
N VAL A 1216 -43.36 29.80 1.74
CA VAL A 1216 -43.41 31.27 1.73
C VAL A 1216 -44.87 31.72 1.75
N GLU A 1217 -45.48 31.76 2.94
CA GLU A 1217 -46.70 32.52 3.17
C GLU A 1217 -46.35 34.01 3.02
N CYS A 1218 -46.74 34.57 1.89
CA CYS A 1218 -46.53 35.97 1.56
C CYS A 1218 -47.41 36.86 2.46
N LYS A 1219 -46.81 37.51 3.47
CA LYS A 1219 -47.42 38.63 4.21
C LYS A 1219 -46.40 39.74 4.50
N SER A 1220 -46.64 40.87 3.84
CA SER A 1220 -46.02 42.21 3.96
C SER A 1220 -44.50 42.28 3.85
#